data_AF-G8ZUP5-F1
#
_entry.id   AF-G8ZUP5-F1
#
_cell.length_a   1.000
_cell.length_b   1.000
_cell.length_c   1.000
_cell.angle_alpha   90.00
_cell.angle_beta   90.00
_cell.angle_gamma   90.00
#
_symmetry.space_group_name_H-M   'P 1'
#
loop_
_entity.id
_entity.type
_entity.pdbx_description
1 polymer ?
#
loop_
_entity_poly.entity_id
_entity_poly.type
_entity_poly.pdbx_seq_one_letter_code
_entity_poly.pdbx_strand_id
1 'polypeptide(L)'
;MLRSRLTDTVDSPNVTAILHSPEARKLLVAKGNGDIEIYYREHDKLKLYQTYPELLQSSETEESRIFGLYESYELSTVFARCDKSLLLFNSTNLHQYDRVVDRRGIENCWVFEVCLLSSDEKRTFLMYSIRNTPKLRMLIWKGRAYKKIVEATLSRDKETVQSAQAGKSGILIATNLGVYHWSYGESVLSRIEKIVRRRYPQDPMRLLADLKSLCDKKSEKSEVLSDAQSYKSSSQLTKKSSILNFWSRDHRRRARLDTVRFLFSPGIDENLLLDGMTNNLFTLEMTNSQLPYMIASNHTQFAVWNSNFSHIQYLSLNLLMMNSDSTVRFVDYENGFIFLEQEVPQGVKEVKSIDASHFIVLTAGGQLQLYHFKVDDGSEDSFEDDESICGLQYDSDFYQLWRKVLFYGFFLASPDRLELCSSDNTEQSLDICALKLRDLTVMWCLEIFDRLPSHTSLPSKHNRVDENCSKLESLIVEKITDKLIDFWAPPQLIILKTFPPNIARLVGEITNQGHHCMLEESDSKKSYHLSQDLLRKSLLPYLIQIRRPLKLLLKEDNVVWEYSGRKLKVGVDFFLIDKHDSAKVSTLLALIDTVLFMTYLLYFPSMISPFLSVDSMCDYSTVVKELRKRHMFQDLVCFYFQRKEHTEALKFLTDLADDLPQEPNKQELQSGVKLLVIDYLKKLSDENLNLIFQYSDWLLERSSSKRSTLESIFINDSPAYATRNHYEVYRYIDRHDPELALEYLEFAISTFRLQDIKLHTTLIKRYFENLDDAKVRLKLRSILETTSAYEPRTILRLLEENSATGEKALSDEEKNFLEYLKIFPLQKLKSFKQAVDILYEKLSDYNSTSVFCEKVYENNTQEGQEILEYLFKKIIASTQEPQNPQIANFIREHGSKLNVVDVCKLLPSNLMLSDLKQVLLQTIKLHSIEKDSARVRRGLLQADLVLKNNELNKSLSKYVVLDEGYKCPICKKSFSSFTTDTALWFTIDGRDVVVHYTCGKTLEAKIQSKSAKAKIRGTRTVSDLKGYE
;
A
#
# COMPACT_ATOMS: atom_id res chain seq x y z
N MET A 1 -27.54 16.15 11.57
CA MET A 1 -28.40 15.32 10.67
C MET A 1 -28.74 16.15 9.43
N LEU A 2 -29.35 15.56 8.38
CA LEU A 2 -29.81 16.36 7.24
C LEU A 2 -31.09 17.11 7.64
N ARG A 3 -31.14 18.40 7.35
CA ARG A 3 -32.33 19.24 7.50
C ARG A 3 -32.67 19.85 6.14
N SER A 4 -33.94 19.81 5.77
CA SER A 4 -34.47 20.51 4.59
C SER A 4 -35.18 21.79 4.99
N ARG A 5 -35.10 22.79 4.11
CA ARG A 5 -35.84 24.04 4.18
C ARG A 5 -36.48 24.31 2.83
N LEU A 6 -37.76 24.71 2.86
CA LEU A 6 -38.44 25.25 1.68
C LEU A 6 -37.80 26.58 1.29
N THR A 7 -37.26 26.67 0.08
CA THR A 7 -36.59 27.87 -0.42
C THR A 7 -37.44 28.68 -1.39
N ASP A 8 -38.25 28.02 -2.22
CA ASP A 8 -39.12 28.68 -3.19
C ASP A 8 -40.41 27.90 -3.44
N THR A 9 -41.45 28.60 -3.88
CA THR A 9 -42.73 28.01 -4.27
C THR A 9 -43.27 28.72 -5.50
N VAL A 10 -43.52 27.95 -6.55
CA VAL A 10 -44.06 28.44 -7.82
C VAL A 10 -45.42 27.81 -8.06
N ASP A 11 -46.44 28.64 -8.24
CA ASP A 11 -47.77 28.19 -8.64
C ASP A 11 -47.76 27.79 -10.11
N SER A 12 -47.99 26.50 -10.38
CA SER A 12 -47.99 25.94 -11.73
C SER A 12 -49.19 25.00 -11.84
N PRO A 13 -50.40 25.51 -12.11
CA PRO A 13 -51.60 24.68 -12.11
C PRO A 13 -51.59 23.67 -13.26
N ASN A 14 -52.29 22.55 -13.08
CA ASN A 14 -52.51 21.51 -14.09
C ASN A 14 -51.23 20.83 -14.64
N VAL A 15 -50.21 20.64 -13.80
CA VAL A 15 -48.98 19.91 -14.16
C VAL A 15 -49.25 18.42 -14.28
N THR A 16 -48.78 17.83 -15.37
CA THR A 16 -49.01 16.42 -15.71
C THR A 16 -47.77 15.56 -15.56
N ALA A 17 -46.58 16.11 -15.83
CA ALA A 17 -45.29 15.44 -15.68
C ALA A 17 -44.18 16.48 -15.48
N ILE A 18 -43.15 16.11 -14.74
CA ILE A 18 -41.93 16.91 -14.55
C ILE A 18 -40.69 16.11 -14.96
N LEU A 19 -39.72 16.79 -15.55
CA LEU A 19 -38.41 16.23 -15.90
C LEU A 19 -37.33 17.24 -15.57
N HIS A 20 -36.40 16.87 -14.69
CA HIS A 20 -35.17 17.61 -14.52
C HIS A 20 -34.14 17.13 -15.55
N SER A 21 -33.57 18.07 -16.32
CA SER A 21 -32.45 17.83 -17.23
C SER A 21 -31.16 18.40 -16.61
N PRO A 22 -30.25 17.54 -16.11
CA PRO A 22 -28.98 17.95 -15.52
C PRO A 22 -28.06 18.68 -16.50
N GLU A 23 -27.96 18.24 -17.77
CA GLU A 23 -27.11 18.88 -18.78
C GLU A 23 -27.59 20.29 -19.10
N ALA A 24 -28.90 20.47 -19.28
CA ALA A 24 -29.47 21.76 -19.59
C ALA A 24 -29.68 22.65 -18.36
N ARG A 25 -29.51 22.10 -17.15
CA ARG A 25 -29.84 22.72 -15.85
C ARG A 25 -31.27 23.31 -15.83
N LYS A 26 -32.18 22.62 -16.50
CA LYS A 26 -33.57 23.05 -16.70
C LYS A 26 -34.53 22.03 -16.09
N LEU A 27 -35.69 22.51 -15.68
CA LEU A 27 -36.82 21.71 -15.26
C LEU A 27 -37.94 21.90 -16.28
N LEU A 28 -38.31 20.83 -16.97
CA LEU A 28 -39.40 20.80 -17.91
C LEU A 28 -40.67 20.41 -17.16
N VAL A 29 -41.72 21.19 -17.34
CA VAL A 29 -42.99 21.03 -16.65
C VAL A 29 -44.08 20.96 -17.72
N ALA A 30 -44.60 19.75 -17.96
CA ALA A 30 -45.68 19.53 -18.91
C ALA A 30 -47.04 19.84 -18.28
N LYS A 31 -47.91 20.49 -19.04
CA LYS A 31 -49.25 20.90 -18.63
C LYS A 31 -50.34 20.09 -19.31
N GLY A 32 -51.51 20.04 -18.68
CA GLY A 32 -52.66 19.29 -19.18
C GLY A 32 -53.29 19.86 -20.44
N ASN A 33 -53.01 21.11 -20.79
CA ASN A 33 -53.40 21.75 -22.04
C ASN A 33 -52.38 21.53 -23.18
N GLY A 34 -51.26 20.83 -22.92
CA GLY A 34 -50.22 20.57 -23.91
C GLY A 34 -49.05 21.55 -23.89
N ASP A 35 -49.04 22.55 -23.00
CA ASP A 35 -47.91 23.47 -22.85
C ASP A 35 -46.74 22.80 -22.12
N ILE A 36 -45.52 23.21 -22.45
CA ILE A 36 -44.32 22.87 -21.67
C ILE A 36 -43.67 24.16 -21.15
N GLU A 37 -43.68 24.33 -19.84
CA GLU A 37 -42.96 25.39 -19.14
C GLU A 37 -41.53 24.91 -18.84
N ILE A 38 -40.53 25.73 -19.16
CA ILE A 38 -39.14 25.49 -18.83
C ILE A 38 -38.75 26.42 -17.69
N TYR A 39 -38.44 25.85 -16.55
CA TYR A 39 -37.84 26.55 -15.43
C TYR A 39 -36.32 26.35 -15.45
N TYR A 40 -35.58 27.37 -15.03
CA TYR A 40 -34.18 27.22 -14.67
C TYR A 40 -34.02 27.61 -13.20
N ARG A 41 -33.05 27.00 -12.54
CA ARG A 41 -32.75 27.29 -11.14
C ARG A 41 -31.65 28.35 -11.06
N GLU A 42 -31.94 29.44 -10.37
CA GLU A 42 -30.98 30.49 -10.04
C GLU A 42 -30.78 30.52 -8.52
N HIS A 43 -29.74 29.85 -8.04
CA HIS A 43 -29.52 29.57 -6.61
C HIS A 43 -30.73 28.85 -5.99
N ASP A 44 -31.40 29.49 -5.05
CA ASP A 44 -32.51 28.95 -4.27
C ASP A 44 -33.89 29.32 -4.86
N LYS A 45 -33.95 29.78 -6.12
CA LYS A 45 -35.19 30.18 -6.79
C LYS A 45 -35.39 29.51 -8.14
N LEU A 46 -36.65 29.20 -8.45
CA LEU A 46 -37.09 28.71 -9.76
C LEU A 46 -37.63 29.88 -10.59
N LYS A 47 -37.00 30.15 -11.73
CA LYS A 47 -37.44 31.18 -12.66
C LYS A 47 -37.93 30.54 -13.95
N LEU A 48 -39.10 30.97 -14.41
CA LEU A 48 -39.64 30.59 -15.71
C LEU A 48 -38.76 31.20 -16.81
N TYR A 49 -38.11 30.35 -17.60
CA TYR A 49 -37.27 30.75 -18.73
C TYR A 49 -38.11 30.98 -19.98
N GLN A 50 -38.93 29.98 -20.34
CA GLN A 50 -39.67 29.94 -21.59
C GLN A 50 -40.88 29.00 -21.47
N THR A 51 -41.98 29.36 -22.14
CA THR A 51 -43.14 28.48 -22.31
C THR A 51 -43.28 28.10 -23.77
N TYR A 52 -43.44 26.81 -24.04
CA TYR A 52 -43.77 26.28 -25.36
C TYR A 52 -45.26 25.98 -25.41
N PRO A 53 -46.07 26.86 -26.04
CA PRO A 53 -47.52 26.67 -26.07
C PRO A 53 -47.89 25.53 -27.02
N GLU A 54 -48.86 24.72 -26.60
CA GLU A 54 -49.56 23.71 -27.42
C GLU A 54 -48.62 22.81 -28.26
N LEU A 55 -47.53 22.34 -27.64
CA LEU A 55 -46.50 21.56 -28.33
C LEU A 55 -47.08 20.32 -29.03
N LEU A 56 -48.19 19.79 -28.51
CA LEU A 56 -48.94 18.65 -29.05
C LEU A 56 -49.87 18.98 -30.24
N GLN A 57 -50.29 20.24 -30.42
CA GLN A 57 -51.21 20.63 -31.51
C GLN A 57 -50.46 20.93 -32.82
N SER A 58 -49.16 21.23 -32.74
CA SER A 58 -48.32 21.45 -33.92
C SER A 58 -48.02 20.16 -34.72
N SER A 59 -48.28 19.00 -34.11
CA SER A 59 -48.10 17.67 -34.70
C SER A 59 -49.44 17.10 -35.19
N GLU A 60 -49.43 16.37 -36.31
CA GLU A 60 -50.60 15.67 -36.90
C GLU A 60 -51.12 14.51 -36.00
N THR A 61 -51.28 14.74 -34.70
CA THR A 61 -51.57 13.73 -33.68
C THR A 61 -52.83 14.07 -32.91
N GLU A 62 -53.77 13.13 -32.83
CA GLU A 62 -54.96 13.18 -31.95
C GLU A 62 -54.60 12.99 -30.45
N GLU A 63 -53.42 13.41 -30.02
CA GLU A 63 -52.92 13.20 -28.66
C GLU A 63 -53.26 14.41 -27.78
N SER A 64 -53.88 14.16 -26.63
CA SER A 64 -54.40 15.24 -25.78
C SER A 64 -53.45 15.68 -24.67
N ARG A 65 -52.53 14.82 -24.24
CA ARG A 65 -51.75 15.02 -23.01
C ARG A 65 -50.43 14.25 -22.97
N ILE A 66 -49.43 14.86 -22.34
CA ILE A 66 -48.18 14.20 -21.92
C ILE A 66 -48.39 13.60 -20.53
N PHE A 67 -48.16 12.29 -20.40
CA PHE A 67 -48.25 11.54 -19.15
C PHE A 67 -46.89 11.26 -18.50
N GLY A 68 -45.79 11.51 -19.19
CA GLY A 68 -44.43 11.30 -18.67
C GLY A 68 -43.38 11.89 -19.60
N LEU A 69 -42.28 12.35 -19.02
CA LEU A 69 -41.13 12.88 -19.74
C LEU A 69 -39.89 12.08 -19.32
N TYR A 70 -39.08 11.69 -20.29
CA TYR A 70 -37.84 10.93 -20.09
C TYR A 70 -36.73 11.52 -20.96
N GLU A 71 -35.47 11.44 -20.54
CA GLU A 71 -34.34 12.02 -21.27
C GLU A 71 -33.32 10.95 -21.64
N SER A 72 -32.70 11.11 -22.81
CA SER A 72 -31.44 10.45 -23.17
C SER A 72 -30.42 11.52 -23.54
N TYR A 73 -29.33 11.59 -22.79
CA TYR A 73 -28.19 12.47 -23.03
C TYR A 73 -27.46 12.11 -24.32
N GLU A 74 -27.20 10.82 -24.56
CA GLU A 74 -26.46 10.34 -25.74
C GLU A 74 -27.18 10.69 -27.05
N LEU A 75 -28.51 10.59 -27.03
CA LEU A 75 -29.36 10.96 -28.17
C LEU A 75 -29.70 12.46 -28.21
N SER A 76 -29.47 13.18 -27.11
CA SER A 76 -29.91 14.55 -26.89
C SER A 76 -31.43 14.70 -27.10
N THR A 77 -32.20 13.74 -26.57
CA THR A 77 -33.63 13.56 -26.84
C THR A 77 -34.45 13.55 -25.55
N VAL A 78 -35.55 14.29 -25.55
CA VAL A 78 -36.63 14.18 -24.57
C VAL A 78 -37.77 13.36 -25.17
N PHE A 79 -38.06 12.21 -24.57
CA PHE A 79 -39.19 11.35 -24.91
C PHE A 79 -40.41 11.79 -24.10
N ALA A 80 -41.44 12.28 -24.79
CA ALA A 80 -42.73 12.57 -24.17
C ALA A 80 -43.71 11.42 -24.41
N ARG A 81 -44.15 10.78 -23.33
CA ARG A 81 -45.14 9.70 -23.37
C ARG A 81 -46.54 10.27 -23.42
N CYS A 82 -47.21 10.05 -24.55
CA CYS A 82 -48.63 10.31 -24.77
C CYS A 82 -49.43 9.00 -24.68
N ASP A 83 -50.70 9.00 -25.10
CA ASP A 83 -51.57 7.83 -24.96
C ASP A 83 -51.15 6.68 -25.88
N LYS A 84 -50.96 7.00 -27.17
CA LYS A 84 -50.62 6.03 -28.24
C LYS A 84 -49.24 6.26 -28.83
N SER A 85 -48.53 7.31 -28.43
CA SER A 85 -47.25 7.67 -29.00
C SER A 85 -46.21 8.12 -27.97
N LEU A 86 -44.94 7.92 -28.30
CA LEU A 86 -43.79 8.56 -27.67
C LEU A 86 -43.26 9.58 -28.67
N LEU A 87 -43.42 10.87 -28.37
CA LEU A 87 -42.90 11.97 -29.18
C LEU A 87 -41.43 12.21 -28.82
N LEU A 88 -40.58 12.34 -29.83
CA LEU A 88 -39.14 12.56 -29.65
C LEU A 88 -38.82 14.02 -29.94
N PHE A 89 -38.53 14.76 -28.87
CA PHE A 89 -38.13 16.16 -28.92
C PHE A 89 -36.62 16.28 -28.76
N ASN A 90 -36.00 17.25 -29.41
CA ASN A 90 -34.61 17.59 -29.11
C ASN A 90 -34.53 18.28 -27.72
N SER A 91 -33.63 17.79 -26.87
CA SER A 91 -33.42 18.27 -25.48
C SER A 91 -33.15 19.77 -25.36
N THR A 92 -32.57 20.41 -26.39
CA THR A 92 -32.16 21.82 -26.34
C THR A 92 -33.27 22.80 -26.71
N ASN A 93 -34.02 22.49 -27.77
CA ASN A 93 -34.99 23.42 -28.36
C ASN A 93 -36.44 22.87 -28.38
N LEU A 94 -36.66 21.65 -27.90
CA LEU A 94 -37.93 20.94 -27.89
C LEU A 94 -38.59 20.80 -29.28
N HIS A 95 -37.81 20.84 -30.36
CA HIS A 95 -38.33 20.56 -31.69
C HIS A 95 -38.60 19.06 -31.85
N GLN A 96 -39.82 18.70 -32.26
CA GLN A 96 -40.18 17.31 -32.54
C GLN A 96 -39.49 16.87 -33.84
N TYR A 97 -38.68 15.82 -33.78
CA TYR A 97 -38.01 15.31 -34.99
C TYR A 97 -38.43 13.88 -35.36
N ASP A 98 -39.04 13.13 -34.44
CA ASP A 98 -39.52 11.77 -34.69
C ASP A 98 -40.66 11.38 -33.72
N ARG A 99 -41.32 10.24 -33.98
CA ARG A 99 -42.34 9.66 -33.10
C ARG A 99 -42.38 8.14 -33.17
N VAL A 100 -42.63 7.49 -32.04
CA VAL A 100 -42.92 6.05 -31.97
C VAL A 100 -44.40 5.88 -31.66
N VAL A 101 -45.15 5.18 -32.52
CA VAL A 101 -46.60 4.99 -32.37
C VAL A 101 -46.94 3.54 -32.10
N ASP A 102 -47.75 3.28 -31.06
CA ASP A 102 -48.39 2.00 -30.80
C ASP A 102 -49.91 2.14 -30.70
N ARG A 103 -50.63 1.49 -31.62
CA ARG A 103 -52.10 1.58 -31.72
C ARG A 103 -52.83 1.16 -30.45
N ARG A 104 -52.24 0.27 -29.64
CA ARG A 104 -52.87 -0.23 -28.40
C ARG A 104 -52.65 0.68 -27.20
N GLY A 105 -51.71 1.62 -27.30
CA GLY A 105 -51.35 2.54 -26.23
C GLY A 105 -50.08 2.15 -25.48
N ILE A 106 -49.36 3.15 -24.98
CA ILE A 106 -48.09 3.00 -24.27
C ILE A 106 -48.33 3.26 -22.77
N GLU A 107 -48.14 2.23 -21.94
CA GLU A 107 -48.49 2.28 -20.53
C GLU A 107 -47.34 2.80 -19.67
N ASN A 108 -46.20 2.11 -19.64
CA ASN A 108 -45.01 2.53 -18.91
C ASN A 108 -43.80 2.60 -19.85
N CYS A 109 -42.86 3.48 -19.52
CA CYS A 109 -41.66 3.72 -20.32
C CYS A 109 -40.43 3.88 -19.42
N TRP A 110 -39.29 3.36 -19.89
CA TRP A 110 -37.98 3.46 -19.26
C TRP A 110 -36.92 3.74 -20.31
N VAL A 111 -35.99 4.64 -19.98
CA VAL A 111 -34.84 4.98 -20.82
C VAL A 111 -33.58 4.65 -20.02
N PHE A 112 -32.66 3.92 -20.65
CA PHE A 112 -31.40 3.51 -20.03
C PHE A 112 -30.23 3.85 -20.94
N GLU A 113 -29.14 4.36 -20.37
CA GLU A 113 -27.88 4.57 -21.06
C GLU A 113 -26.79 3.72 -20.41
N VAL A 114 -26.19 2.81 -21.17
CA VAL A 114 -25.24 1.83 -20.65
C VAL A 114 -23.95 1.86 -21.46
N CYS A 115 -22.82 1.93 -20.75
CA CYS A 115 -21.50 1.71 -21.32
C CYS A 115 -21.13 0.22 -21.16
N LEU A 116 -21.00 -0.50 -22.27
CA LEU A 116 -20.64 -1.91 -22.25
C LEU A 116 -19.11 -2.04 -22.31
N LEU A 117 -18.52 -2.82 -21.39
CA LEU A 117 -17.07 -3.00 -21.17
C LEU A 117 -16.21 -3.33 -22.43
N SER A 118 -16.83 -3.64 -23.56
CA SER A 118 -16.18 -4.00 -24.83
C SER A 118 -16.16 -2.90 -25.89
N SER A 119 -16.78 -1.73 -25.64
CA SER A 119 -16.71 -0.56 -26.53
C SER A 119 -16.82 0.76 -25.77
N ASP A 120 -16.01 1.75 -26.11
CA ASP A 120 -16.16 3.16 -25.66
C ASP A 120 -17.50 3.81 -26.10
N GLU A 121 -18.32 3.10 -26.85
CA GLU A 121 -19.59 3.58 -27.37
C GLU A 121 -20.74 3.26 -26.39
N LYS A 122 -21.40 4.31 -25.90
CA LYS A 122 -22.63 4.21 -25.12
C LYS A 122 -23.77 3.65 -25.97
N ARG A 123 -24.65 2.88 -25.33
CA ARG A 123 -25.91 2.41 -25.93
C ARG A 123 -27.09 2.95 -25.16
N THR A 124 -28.08 3.42 -25.90
CA THR A 124 -29.37 3.85 -25.36
C THR A 124 -30.41 2.76 -25.61
N PHE A 125 -31.17 2.43 -24.57
CA PHE A 125 -32.27 1.48 -24.61
C PHE A 125 -33.55 2.18 -24.18
N LEU A 126 -34.56 2.20 -25.05
CA LEU A 126 -35.90 2.66 -24.73
C LEU A 126 -36.80 1.43 -24.59
N MET A 127 -37.24 1.14 -23.38
CA MET A 127 -38.18 0.06 -23.10
C MET A 127 -39.57 0.62 -22.80
N TYR A 128 -40.62 0.01 -23.34
CA TYR A 128 -41.99 0.35 -22.96
C TYR A 128 -42.92 -0.86 -22.94
N SER A 129 -43.96 -0.78 -22.10
CA SER A 129 -45.05 -1.76 -22.04
C SER A 129 -46.25 -1.32 -22.88
N ILE A 130 -46.87 -2.27 -23.54
CA ILE A 130 -48.05 -2.04 -24.38
C ILE A 130 -49.31 -2.30 -23.55
N ARG A 131 -50.21 -1.31 -23.52
CA ARG A 131 -51.43 -1.36 -22.70
C ARG A 131 -52.26 -2.60 -23.01
N ASN A 132 -52.78 -3.23 -21.95
CA ASN A 132 -53.62 -4.44 -22.02
C ASN A 132 -52.96 -5.63 -22.74
N THR A 133 -51.63 -5.71 -22.77
CA THR A 133 -50.92 -6.86 -23.31
C THR A 133 -49.70 -7.22 -22.47
N PRO A 134 -49.28 -8.50 -22.42
CA PRO A 134 -48.05 -8.91 -21.76
C PRO A 134 -46.78 -8.57 -22.56
N LYS A 135 -46.87 -7.73 -23.60
CA LYS A 135 -45.75 -7.47 -24.52
C LYS A 135 -44.94 -6.26 -24.10
N LEU A 136 -43.62 -6.42 -24.17
CA LEU A 136 -42.63 -5.37 -23.96
C LEU A 136 -41.86 -5.14 -25.25
N ARG A 137 -41.55 -3.88 -25.55
CA ARG A 137 -40.69 -3.49 -26.67
C ARG A 137 -39.48 -2.74 -26.17
N MET A 138 -38.34 -3.03 -26.79
CA MET A 138 -37.06 -2.39 -26.53
C MET A 138 -36.46 -1.88 -27.85
N LEU A 139 -36.29 -0.57 -27.96
CA LEU A 139 -35.56 0.05 -29.07
C LEU A 139 -34.12 0.27 -28.63
N ILE A 140 -33.17 -0.01 -29.53
CA ILE A 140 -31.74 -0.01 -29.25
C ILE A 140 -31.02 0.96 -30.18
N TRP A 141 -30.29 1.90 -29.60
CA TRP A 141 -29.35 2.77 -30.28
C TRP A 141 -27.92 2.45 -29.86
N LYS A 142 -26.98 2.63 -30.80
CA LYS A 142 -25.54 2.55 -30.54
C LYS A 142 -24.93 3.88 -30.96
N GLY A 143 -24.45 4.65 -29.98
CA GLY A 143 -24.33 6.10 -30.12
C GLY A 143 -25.68 6.70 -30.56
N ARG A 144 -25.65 7.60 -31.54
CA ARG A 144 -26.86 8.21 -32.13
C ARG A 144 -27.55 7.37 -33.21
N ALA A 145 -26.98 6.23 -33.60
CA ALA A 145 -27.53 5.41 -34.68
C ALA A 145 -28.52 4.37 -34.15
N TYR A 146 -29.77 4.44 -34.60
CA TYR A 146 -30.77 3.40 -34.38
C TYR A 146 -30.29 2.07 -34.96
N LYS A 147 -30.49 0.97 -34.22
CA LYS A 147 -30.04 -0.37 -34.64
C LYS A 147 -31.20 -1.31 -34.90
N LYS A 148 -32.03 -1.53 -33.89
CA LYS A 148 -33.15 -2.48 -33.98
C LYS A 148 -34.17 -2.25 -32.88
N ILE A 149 -35.36 -2.80 -33.11
CA ILE A 149 -36.40 -3.00 -32.10
C ILE A 149 -36.49 -4.49 -31.80
N VAL A 150 -36.70 -4.83 -30.53
CA VAL A 150 -36.89 -6.20 -30.07
C VAL A 150 -38.15 -6.25 -29.22
N GLU A 151 -38.97 -7.28 -29.44
CA GLU A 151 -40.20 -7.52 -28.68
C GLU A 151 -40.03 -8.79 -27.86
N ALA A 152 -40.50 -8.76 -26.62
CA ALA A 152 -40.56 -9.92 -25.74
C ALA A 152 -41.89 -9.98 -24.99
N THR A 153 -42.31 -11.17 -24.57
CA THR A 153 -43.61 -11.39 -23.92
C THR A 153 -43.41 -11.88 -22.49
N LEU A 154 -44.10 -11.25 -21.54
CA LEU A 154 -44.20 -11.69 -20.14
C LEU A 154 -44.92 -13.04 -20.04
N SER A 155 -44.75 -13.72 -18.91
CA SER A 155 -45.25 -15.10 -18.77
C SER A 155 -46.76 -15.19 -18.61
N ARG A 156 -47.43 -14.12 -18.16
CA ARG A 156 -48.89 -14.09 -17.89
C ARG A 156 -49.54 -12.80 -18.40
N ASP A 157 -50.79 -12.88 -18.82
CA ASP A 157 -51.53 -11.75 -19.42
C ASP A 157 -51.84 -10.58 -18.47
N LYS A 158 -51.94 -10.84 -17.16
CA LYS A 158 -52.19 -9.81 -16.11
C LYS A 158 -50.92 -9.35 -15.39
N GLU A 159 -49.76 -9.71 -15.92
CA GLU A 159 -48.47 -9.36 -15.34
C GLU A 159 -48.08 -7.94 -15.74
N THR A 160 -47.78 -7.08 -14.77
CA THR A 160 -47.42 -5.68 -15.00
C THR A 160 -46.02 -5.39 -14.47
N VAL A 161 -45.23 -4.62 -15.23
CA VAL A 161 -43.88 -4.21 -14.85
C VAL A 161 -43.98 -3.09 -13.81
N GLN A 162 -43.33 -3.29 -12.65
CA GLN A 162 -43.29 -2.31 -11.55
C GLN A 162 -42.01 -1.47 -11.59
N SER A 163 -40.86 -2.09 -11.86
CA SER A 163 -39.60 -1.39 -12.07
C SER A 163 -38.69 -2.14 -13.04
N ALA A 164 -37.72 -1.42 -13.60
CA ALA A 164 -36.73 -1.99 -14.49
C ALA A 164 -35.41 -1.24 -14.34
N GLN A 165 -34.30 -1.97 -14.42
CA GLN A 165 -32.95 -1.44 -14.27
C GLN A 165 -32.01 -2.09 -15.28
N ALA A 166 -31.22 -1.29 -15.98
CA ALA A 166 -30.23 -1.81 -16.91
C ALA A 166 -28.94 -2.23 -16.19
N GLY A 167 -28.44 -3.44 -16.50
CA GLY A 167 -27.16 -3.97 -16.04
C GLY A 167 -26.20 -4.26 -17.19
N LYS A 168 -25.03 -4.86 -16.90
CA LYS A 168 -24.02 -5.15 -17.93
C LYS A 168 -24.45 -6.19 -18.98
N SER A 169 -25.23 -7.20 -18.57
CA SER A 169 -25.63 -8.32 -19.44
C SER A 169 -27.01 -8.14 -20.07
N GLY A 170 -27.84 -7.25 -19.54
CA GLY A 170 -29.22 -7.05 -19.97
C GLY A 170 -30.01 -6.13 -19.04
N ILE A 171 -31.30 -5.98 -19.31
CA ILE A 171 -32.25 -5.22 -18.47
C ILE A 171 -32.91 -6.16 -17.47
N LEU A 172 -32.84 -5.85 -16.19
CA LEU A 172 -33.59 -6.50 -15.14
C LEU A 172 -34.98 -5.88 -15.05
N ILE A 173 -36.01 -6.73 -14.92
CA ILE A 173 -37.41 -6.32 -14.91
C ILE A 173 -38.08 -6.97 -13.73
N ALA A 174 -38.61 -6.18 -12.81
CA ALA A 174 -39.44 -6.63 -11.70
C ALA A 174 -40.90 -6.38 -12.03
N THR A 175 -41.71 -7.44 -12.04
CA THR A 175 -43.16 -7.38 -12.24
C THR A 175 -43.87 -7.63 -10.93
N ASN A 176 -45.20 -7.49 -10.91
CA ASN A 176 -46.03 -7.93 -9.80
C ASN A 176 -45.98 -9.45 -9.52
N LEU A 177 -45.49 -10.28 -10.45
CA LEU A 177 -45.50 -11.76 -10.34
C LEU A 177 -44.12 -12.44 -10.41
N GLY A 178 -43.06 -11.71 -10.74
CA GLY A 178 -41.71 -12.27 -10.82
C GLY A 178 -40.63 -11.26 -11.20
N VAL A 179 -39.40 -11.78 -11.36
CA VAL A 179 -38.23 -11.02 -11.78
C VAL A 179 -37.63 -11.68 -13.01
N TYR A 180 -37.32 -10.87 -14.01
CA TYR A 180 -36.81 -11.30 -15.31
C TYR A 180 -35.49 -10.59 -15.63
N HIS A 181 -34.65 -11.27 -16.40
CA HIS A 181 -33.48 -10.71 -17.04
C HIS A 181 -33.66 -10.77 -18.55
N TRP A 182 -33.57 -9.61 -19.18
CA TRP A 182 -33.70 -9.42 -20.63
C TRP A 182 -32.33 -9.12 -21.24
N SER A 183 -31.68 -10.15 -21.77
CA SER A 183 -30.41 -10.00 -22.48
C SER A 183 -30.53 -9.03 -23.64
N TYR A 184 -29.50 -8.19 -23.81
CA TYR A 184 -29.52 -7.16 -24.85
C TYR A 184 -29.66 -7.76 -26.25
N GLY A 185 -30.81 -7.52 -26.87
CA GLY A 185 -31.06 -7.88 -28.26
C GLY A 185 -31.69 -9.26 -28.50
N GLU A 186 -32.04 -9.99 -27.44
CA GLU A 186 -32.79 -11.26 -27.50
C GLU A 186 -34.30 -11.02 -27.39
N SER A 187 -35.14 -11.88 -27.99
CA SER A 187 -36.61 -11.77 -27.91
C SER A 187 -37.22 -12.56 -26.75
N VAL A 188 -36.40 -13.23 -25.94
CA VAL A 188 -36.84 -14.11 -24.86
C VAL A 188 -36.44 -13.49 -23.53
N LEU A 189 -37.40 -13.43 -22.59
CA LEU A 189 -37.14 -13.05 -21.20
C LEU A 189 -36.74 -14.26 -20.39
N SER A 190 -35.61 -14.18 -19.68
CA SER A 190 -35.19 -15.23 -18.76
C SER A 190 -35.75 -14.94 -17.37
N ARG A 191 -36.64 -15.80 -16.86
CA ARG A 191 -37.17 -15.65 -15.50
C ARG A 191 -36.14 -16.13 -14.49
N ILE A 192 -35.90 -15.34 -13.44
CA ILE A 192 -34.96 -15.72 -12.38
C ILE A 192 -35.66 -16.64 -11.39
N GLU A 193 -35.35 -17.93 -11.45
CA GLU A 193 -35.95 -18.95 -10.57
C GLU A 193 -35.09 -19.25 -9.33
N LYS A 194 -33.77 -19.07 -9.41
CA LYS A 194 -32.86 -19.45 -8.31
C LYS A 194 -32.74 -18.32 -7.29
N ILE A 195 -33.19 -18.59 -6.06
CA ILE A 195 -33.02 -17.72 -4.89
C ILE A 195 -32.17 -18.45 -3.85
N VAL A 196 -31.12 -17.79 -3.37
CA VAL A 196 -30.18 -18.30 -2.35
C VAL A 196 -30.21 -17.36 -1.16
N ARG A 197 -29.95 -17.86 0.05
CA ARG A 197 -29.75 -17.01 1.23
C ARG A 197 -28.33 -17.18 1.72
N ARG A 198 -27.65 -16.09 2.08
CA ARG A 198 -26.31 -16.18 2.69
C ARG A 198 -26.39 -16.95 4.01
N ARG A 199 -25.41 -17.81 4.26
CA ARG A 199 -25.34 -18.59 5.51
C ARG A 199 -25.12 -17.68 6.72
N TYR A 200 -24.38 -16.58 6.54
CA TYR A 200 -24.14 -15.57 7.56
C TYR A 200 -24.27 -14.18 6.93
N PRO A 201 -24.97 -13.23 7.58
CA PRO A 201 -25.01 -11.84 7.13
C PRO A 201 -23.65 -11.14 7.25
N GLN A 202 -23.43 -10.07 6.49
CA GLN A 202 -22.19 -9.28 6.55
C GLN A 202 -22.23 -8.20 7.64
N ASP A 203 -23.40 -7.75 8.04
CA ASP A 203 -23.54 -6.71 9.05
C ASP A 203 -23.40 -7.29 10.47
N PRO A 204 -22.49 -6.76 11.32
CA PRO A 204 -22.33 -7.22 12.71
C PRO A 204 -23.64 -7.18 13.51
N MET A 205 -24.56 -6.26 13.21
CA MET A 205 -25.84 -6.18 13.89
C MET A 205 -26.78 -7.32 13.56
N ARG A 206 -26.85 -7.71 12.29
CA ARG A 206 -27.61 -8.89 11.85
C ARG A 206 -27.00 -10.18 12.40
N LEU A 207 -25.67 -10.26 12.47
CA LEU A 207 -24.98 -11.38 13.10
C LEU A 207 -25.30 -11.49 14.60
N LEU A 208 -25.33 -10.36 15.31
CA LEU A 208 -25.71 -10.30 16.73
C LEU A 208 -27.17 -10.71 16.93
N ALA A 209 -28.09 -10.25 16.08
CA ALA A 209 -29.50 -10.64 16.13
C ALA A 209 -29.69 -12.14 15.85
N ASP A 210 -28.99 -12.69 14.85
CA ASP A 210 -28.99 -14.13 14.56
C ASP A 210 -28.47 -14.93 15.76
N LEU A 211 -27.38 -14.47 16.39
CA LEU A 211 -26.78 -15.09 17.58
C LEU A 211 -27.73 -15.06 18.78
N LYS A 212 -28.35 -13.91 19.09
CA LYS A 212 -29.38 -13.80 20.14
C LYS A 212 -30.55 -14.75 19.88
N SER A 213 -31.05 -14.78 18.64
CA SER A 213 -32.16 -15.67 18.27
C SER A 213 -31.83 -17.17 18.36
N LEU A 214 -30.56 -17.55 18.35
CA LEU A 214 -30.10 -18.93 18.58
C LEU A 214 -29.98 -19.24 20.07
N CYS A 215 -29.60 -18.26 20.88
CA CYS A 215 -29.59 -18.36 22.34
C CYS A 215 -31.02 -18.44 22.92
N ASP A 216 -31.93 -17.58 22.47
CA ASP A 216 -33.28 -17.46 23.04
C ASP A 216 -34.16 -18.69 22.76
N LYS A 217 -34.02 -19.30 21.58
CA LYS A 217 -34.73 -20.53 21.19
C LYS A 217 -34.42 -21.76 22.06
N LYS A 218 -33.40 -21.68 22.92
CA LYS A 218 -33.06 -22.73 23.87
C LYS A 218 -33.63 -22.49 25.28
N SER A 219 -34.22 -21.31 25.54
CA SER A 219 -34.76 -20.95 26.85
C SER A 219 -36.27 -21.21 27.01
N GLU A 220 -37.05 -21.20 25.92
CA GLU A 220 -38.51 -21.43 25.98
C GLU A 220 -38.90 -22.81 25.45
N LYS A 221 -39.40 -23.67 26.35
CA LYS A 221 -40.31 -24.77 25.98
C LYS A 221 -41.73 -24.22 25.99
N SER A 222 -42.40 -24.29 24.82
CA SER A 222 -43.80 -23.90 24.54
C SER A 222 -44.06 -22.37 24.69
N GLU A 223 -44.67 -21.64 23.76
CA GLU A 223 -45.93 -21.86 23.05
C GLU A 223 -46.01 -20.99 21.76
N VAL A 224 -46.82 -21.47 20.81
CA VAL A 224 -47.47 -20.76 19.68
C VAL A 224 -46.63 -19.74 18.90
N LEU A 225 -45.95 -20.14 17.82
CA LEU A 225 -45.36 -19.18 16.89
C LEU A 225 -45.54 -19.58 15.41
N SER A 226 -46.10 -18.60 14.69
CA SER A 226 -46.53 -18.53 13.29
C SER A 226 -45.66 -19.21 12.22
N ASP A 227 -46.30 -19.53 11.08
CA ASP A 227 -45.82 -20.12 9.82
C ASP A 227 -44.61 -19.43 9.13
N ALA A 228 -43.93 -18.49 9.81
CA ALA A 228 -42.65 -17.94 9.36
C ALA A 228 -41.47 -18.94 9.48
N GLN A 229 -41.69 -20.14 10.03
CA GLN A 229 -40.63 -21.16 10.21
C GLN A 229 -40.27 -21.97 8.96
N SER A 230 -40.91 -21.74 7.80
CA SER A 230 -40.57 -22.42 6.54
C SER A 230 -39.18 -22.03 5.95
N TYR A 231 -38.47 -21.06 6.54
CA TYR A 231 -37.29 -20.44 5.90
C TYR A 231 -35.92 -20.90 6.44
N LYS A 232 -35.87 -21.92 7.31
CA LYS A 232 -34.60 -22.39 7.92
C LYS A 232 -33.86 -23.48 7.15
N SER A 233 -34.41 -23.98 6.05
CA SER A 233 -33.71 -24.95 5.19
C SER A 233 -33.23 -24.27 3.91
N SER A 234 -31.92 -24.01 3.83
CA SER A 234 -31.24 -23.54 2.62
C SER A 234 -31.35 -24.51 1.43
N SER A 235 -31.93 -25.70 1.64
CA SER A 235 -32.11 -26.73 0.63
C SER A 235 -33.55 -26.93 0.14
N GLN A 236 -34.55 -26.16 0.61
CA GLN A 236 -35.96 -26.38 0.21
C GLN A 236 -36.59 -25.34 -0.73
N LEU A 237 -35.98 -24.19 -1.00
CA LEU A 237 -36.53 -23.20 -1.95
C LEU A 237 -36.29 -23.54 -3.44
N THR A 238 -35.66 -24.67 -3.73
CA THR A 238 -35.30 -25.11 -5.10
C THR A 238 -36.38 -25.95 -5.81
N LYS A 239 -37.55 -26.17 -5.21
CA LYS A 239 -38.67 -26.83 -5.90
C LYS A 239 -39.40 -25.81 -6.79
N LYS A 240 -39.39 -26.04 -8.11
CA LYS A 240 -40.01 -25.19 -9.16
C LYS A 240 -41.46 -24.73 -8.87
N SER A 241 -42.23 -25.51 -8.11
CA SER A 241 -43.61 -25.16 -7.73
C SER A 241 -43.73 -24.09 -6.63
N SER A 242 -42.66 -23.79 -5.89
CA SER A 242 -42.71 -22.91 -4.70
C SER A 242 -42.36 -21.44 -4.97
N ILE A 243 -41.60 -21.14 -6.04
CA ILE A 243 -41.17 -19.76 -6.36
C ILE A 243 -42.32 -18.91 -6.90
N LEU A 244 -43.28 -19.51 -7.60
CA LEU A 244 -44.49 -18.79 -8.04
C LEU A 244 -45.30 -18.26 -6.85
N ASN A 245 -45.46 -19.08 -5.81
CA ASN A 245 -46.15 -18.70 -4.57
C ASN A 245 -45.31 -17.77 -3.69
N PHE A 246 -43.97 -17.77 -3.86
CA PHE A 246 -43.08 -16.87 -3.14
C PHE A 246 -43.36 -15.41 -3.47
N TRP A 247 -43.61 -15.11 -4.75
CA TRP A 247 -43.94 -13.76 -5.23
C TRP A 247 -45.43 -13.41 -5.15
N SER A 248 -46.30 -14.29 -4.63
CA SER A 248 -47.75 -14.08 -4.63
C SER A 248 -48.38 -14.51 -3.29
N ARG A 249 -47.87 -13.97 -2.18
CA ARG A 249 -48.43 -14.23 -0.84
C ARG A 249 -49.64 -13.34 -0.58
N ASP A 250 -50.73 -13.95 -0.13
CA ASP A 250 -52.00 -13.27 0.17
C ASP A 250 -51.99 -12.82 1.64
N HIS A 251 -51.36 -11.68 1.95
CA HIS A 251 -51.37 -11.10 3.29
C HIS A 251 -52.55 -10.14 3.46
N ARG A 252 -53.37 -10.40 4.49
CA ARG A 252 -54.67 -9.73 4.77
C ARG A 252 -54.58 -8.30 5.34
N ARG A 253 -53.42 -7.66 5.31
CA ARG A 253 -53.25 -6.21 5.53
C ARG A 253 -52.06 -5.77 4.70
N ARG A 254 -52.29 -4.99 3.64
CA ARG A 254 -51.21 -4.47 2.79
C ARG A 254 -50.77 -3.11 3.33
N ALA A 255 -49.58 -3.05 3.91
CA ALA A 255 -48.90 -1.78 4.04
C ALA A 255 -48.68 -1.18 2.63
N ARG A 256 -48.53 0.14 2.53
CA ARG A 256 -48.31 0.80 1.23
C ARG A 256 -47.03 0.28 0.57
N LEU A 257 -46.00 0.03 1.38
CA LEU A 257 -44.72 -0.54 0.95
C LEU A 257 -44.85 -1.96 0.38
N ASP A 258 -45.81 -2.77 0.82
CA ASP A 258 -45.98 -4.17 0.37
C ASP A 258 -46.29 -4.26 -1.13
N THR A 259 -46.74 -3.16 -1.73
CA THR A 259 -47.05 -3.09 -3.17
C THR A 259 -45.81 -2.80 -4.02
N VAL A 260 -44.67 -2.48 -3.41
CA VAL A 260 -43.48 -1.98 -4.08
C VAL A 260 -42.48 -3.09 -4.38
N ARG A 261 -42.06 -3.16 -5.65
CA ARG A 261 -40.84 -3.83 -6.10
C ARG A 261 -39.97 -2.87 -6.86
N PHE A 262 -38.87 -2.46 -6.24
CA PHE A 262 -38.02 -1.42 -6.75
C PHE A 262 -36.61 -1.96 -7.04
N LEU A 263 -36.24 -1.95 -8.32
CA LEU A 263 -34.90 -2.25 -8.79
C LEU A 263 -34.06 -0.98 -8.83
N PHE A 264 -32.86 -1.04 -8.28
CA PHE A 264 -31.88 0.04 -8.31
C PHE A 264 -30.45 -0.50 -8.32
N SER A 265 -29.50 0.36 -8.65
CA SER A 265 -28.08 0.00 -8.82
C SER A 265 -27.19 1.00 -8.08
N PRO A 266 -26.71 0.71 -6.87
CA PRO A 266 -25.85 1.64 -6.12
C PRO A 266 -24.44 1.75 -6.70
N GLY A 267 -24.00 0.77 -7.48
CA GLY A 267 -22.70 0.76 -8.15
C GLY A 267 -22.78 0.25 -9.59
N ILE A 268 -21.64 0.22 -10.27
CA ILE A 268 -21.51 -0.19 -11.69
C ILE A 268 -21.86 -1.69 -11.91
N ASP A 269 -21.77 -2.50 -10.85
CA ASP A 269 -21.91 -3.96 -10.89
C ASP A 269 -22.94 -4.55 -9.93
N GLU A 270 -23.59 -3.72 -9.12
CA GLU A 270 -24.49 -4.18 -8.08
C GLU A 270 -25.93 -3.85 -8.46
N ASN A 271 -26.76 -4.86 -8.65
CA ASN A 271 -28.20 -4.68 -8.85
C ASN A 271 -28.94 -5.20 -7.61
N LEU A 272 -29.78 -4.35 -7.04
CA LEU A 272 -30.57 -4.65 -5.86
C LEU A 272 -32.05 -4.57 -6.18
N LEU A 273 -32.82 -5.49 -5.60
CA LEU A 273 -34.28 -5.48 -5.62
C LEU A 273 -34.79 -5.36 -4.18
N LEU A 274 -35.47 -4.26 -3.89
CA LEU A 274 -36.26 -4.10 -2.68
C LEU A 274 -37.68 -4.59 -2.97
N ASP A 275 -38.12 -5.61 -2.23
CA ASP A 275 -39.47 -6.16 -2.34
C ASP A 275 -40.20 -6.03 -1.01
N GLY A 276 -41.16 -5.12 -0.95
CA GLY A 276 -41.94 -4.86 0.26
C GLY A 276 -42.83 -6.03 0.66
N MET A 277 -43.28 -6.87 -0.29
CA MET A 277 -44.14 -8.00 0.06
C MET A 277 -43.39 -9.12 0.78
N THR A 278 -42.15 -9.43 0.38
CA THR A 278 -41.37 -10.47 1.05
C THR A 278 -40.50 -9.93 2.19
N ASN A 279 -40.43 -8.61 2.36
CA ASN A 279 -39.55 -7.93 3.31
C ASN A 279 -38.08 -8.34 3.16
N ASN A 280 -37.64 -8.53 1.92
CA ASN A 280 -36.25 -8.88 1.60
C ASN A 280 -35.65 -7.87 0.62
N LEU A 281 -34.35 -7.68 0.80
CA LEU A 281 -33.47 -7.04 -0.17
C LEU A 281 -32.75 -8.16 -0.93
N PHE A 282 -32.92 -8.23 -2.24
CA PHE A 282 -32.27 -9.22 -3.08
C PHE A 282 -31.09 -8.61 -3.84
N THR A 283 -29.92 -9.23 -3.72
CA THR A 283 -28.77 -8.93 -4.60
C THR A 283 -28.80 -9.85 -5.80
N LEU A 284 -28.74 -9.28 -7.00
CA LEU A 284 -28.72 -10.06 -8.25
C LEU A 284 -27.29 -10.34 -8.68
N GLU A 285 -26.96 -11.63 -8.81
CA GLU A 285 -25.64 -12.10 -9.27
C GLU A 285 -25.79 -12.98 -10.51
N MET A 286 -24.79 -12.95 -11.39
CA MET A 286 -24.71 -13.80 -12.58
C MET A 286 -23.70 -14.93 -12.34
N THR A 287 -24.06 -16.18 -12.62
CA THR A 287 -23.06 -17.26 -12.63
C THR A 287 -22.10 -17.13 -13.81
N ASN A 288 -20.94 -17.80 -13.73
CA ASN A 288 -20.02 -17.97 -14.87
C ASN A 288 -20.71 -18.58 -16.11
N SER A 289 -21.83 -19.28 -15.92
CA SER A 289 -22.67 -19.84 -16.98
C SER A 289 -23.75 -18.87 -17.51
N GLN A 290 -23.67 -17.58 -17.18
CA GLN A 290 -24.61 -16.51 -17.56
C GLN A 290 -26.06 -16.70 -17.08
N LEU A 291 -26.31 -17.52 -16.06
CA LEU A 291 -27.65 -17.64 -15.48
C LEU A 291 -27.76 -16.73 -14.23
N PRO A 292 -28.70 -15.78 -14.22
CA PRO A 292 -28.92 -14.93 -13.05
C PRO A 292 -29.50 -15.73 -11.88
N TYR A 293 -29.10 -15.36 -10.66
CA TYR A 293 -29.72 -15.80 -9.42
C TYR A 293 -29.80 -14.64 -8.43
N MET A 294 -30.70 -14.77 -7.45
CA MET A 294 -30.91 -13.76 -6.41
C MET A 294 -30.39 -14.25 -5.07
N ILE A 295 -29.77 -13.36 -4.31
CA ILE A 295 -29.37 -13.58 -2.92
C ILE A 295 -30.31 -12.79 -2.02
N ALA A 296 -31.16 -13.47 -1.26
CA ALA A 296 -32.09 -12.86 -0.32
C ALA A 296 -31.39 -12.46 0.99
N SER A 297 -31.60 -11.21 1.39
CA SER A 297 -31.21 -10.66 2.70
C SER A 297 -32.45 -10.18 3.45
N ASN A 298 -32.55 -10.52 4.74
CA ASN A 298 -33.66 -10.07 5.58
C ASN A 298 -33.66 -8.54 5.69
N HIS A 299 -34.81 -7.93 5.41
CA HIS A 299 -35.04 -6.48 5.40
C HIS A 299 -36.32 -6.09 6.17
N THR A 300 -36.77 -6.92 7.11
CA THR A 300 -38.00 -6.69 7.88
C THR A 300 -37.99 -5.41 8.68
N GLN A 301 -36.84 -5.02 9.25
CA GLN A 301 -36.70 -3.79 10.03
C GLN A 301 -36.97 -2.55 9.18
N PHE A 302 -36.39 -2.48 7.98
CA PHE A 302 -36.65 -1.42 7.02
C PHE A 302 -38.15 -1.33 6.68
N ALA A 303 -38.78 -2.48 6.43
CA ALA A 303 -40.20 -2.53 6.06
C ALA A 303 -41.12 -2.06 7.19
N VAL A 304 -40.81 -2.41 8.44
CA VAL A 304 -41.55 -1.93 9.62
C VAL A 304 -41.44 -0.42 9.74
N TRP A 305 -40.22 0.12 9.63
CA TRP A 305 -39.96 1.55 9.79
C TRP A 305 -40.50 2.44 8.66
N ASN A 306 -40.69 1.88 7.46
CA ASN A 306 -41.07 2.63 6.26
C ASN A 306 -42.37 2.12 5.59
N SER A 307 -43.24 1.45 6.36
CA SER A 307 -44.46 0.79 5.88
C SER A 307 -45.47 1.72 5.15
N ASN A 308 -45.47 3.02 5.49
CA ASN A 308 -46.42 4.01 4.95
C ASN A 308 -46.03 4.60 3.58
N PHE A 309 -44.88 4.23 3.02
CA PHE A 309 -44.35 4.82 1.79
C PHE A 309 -44.53 3.87 0.60
N SER A 310 -44.99 4.38 -0.55
CA SER A 310 -45.26 3.59 -1.77
C SER A 310 -44.38 3.96 -2.96
N HIS A 311 -43.76 5.13 -2.96
CA HIS A 311 -42.90 5.60 -4.04
C HIS A 311 -41.48 5.67 -3.54
N ILE A 312 -40.55 5.06 -4.29
CA ILE A 312 -39.14 4.98 -3.96
C ILE A 312 -38.33 5.44 -5.18
N GLN A 313 -37.33 6.27 -4.93
CA GLN A 313 -36.32 6.67 -5.90
C GLN A 313 -34.94 6.48 -5.28
N TYR A 314 -34.00 6.00 -6.09
CA TYR A 314 -32.60 5.93 -5.68
C TYR A 314 -31.94 7.28 -5.90
N LEU A 315 -31.26 7.81 -4.87
CA LEU A 315 -30.53 9.07 -4.95
C LEU A 315 -29.05 8.83 -5.22
N SER A 316 -28.31 8.39 -4.21
CA SER A 316 -26.86 8.21 -4.27
C SER A 316 -26.36 7.37 -3.10
N LEU A 317 -25.25 6.65 -3.29
CA LEU A 317 -24.64 5.76 -2.30
C LEU A 317 -25.70 4.87 -1.63
N ASN A 318 -25.97 5.11 -0.34
CA ASN A 318 -26.88 4.33 0.48
C ASN A 318 -28.27 4.93 0.65
N LEU A 319 -28.59 6.01 -0.08
CA LEU A 319 -29.79 6.80 0.18
C LEU A 319 -30.94 6.48 -0.80
N LEU A 320 -32.10 6.15 -0.25
CA LEU A 320 -33.37 6.14 -0.96
C LEU A 320 -34.19 7.38 -0.58
N MET A 321 -34.81 7.99 -1.58
CA MET A 321 -35.87 8.97 -1.39
C MET A 321 -37.21 8.26 -1.47
N MET A 322 -38.00 8.38 -0.41
CA MET A 322 -39.33 7.79 -0.29
C MET A 322 -40.34 8.90 -0.10
N ASN A 323 -41.52 8.77 -0.71
CA ASN A 323 -42.61 9.72 -0.47
C ASN A 323 -43.95 9.03 -0.20
N SER A 324 -44.69 9.59 0.75
CA SER A 324 -46.09 9.29 1.06
C SER A 324 -46.98 10.37 0.45
N ASP A 325 -48.26 10.44 0.86
CA ASP A 325 -49.17 11.49 0.37
C ASP A 325 -48.85 12.86 0.98
N SER A 326 -48.08 12.93 2.08
CA SER A 326 -47.80 14.18 2.79
C SER A 326 -46.38 14.31 3.32
N THR A 327 -45.52 13.30 3.15
CA THR A 327 -44.15 13.30 3.68
C THR A 327 -43.14 12.82 2.64
N VAL A 328 -41.96 13.43 2.67
CA VAL A 328 -40.77 13.03 1.90
C VAL A 328 -39.70 12.61 2.90
N ARG A 329 -39.04 11.48 2.65
CA ARG A 329 -38.09 10.89 3.59
C ARG A 329 -36.86 10.37 2.88
N PHE A 330 -35.68 10.65 3.42
CA PHE A 330 -34.43 10.03 2.97
C PHE A 330 -34.02 8.95 3.96
N VAL A 331 -33.78 7.75 3.43
CA VAL A 331 -33.62 6.53 4.22
C VAL A 331 -32.39 5.76 3.75
N ASP A 332 -31.62 5.21 4.70
CA ASP A 332 -30.58 4.21 4.41
C ASP A 332 -31.21 2.93 3.86
N TYR A 333 -30.87 2.55 2.62
CA TYR A 333 -31.45 1.37 2.00
C TYR A 333 -31.04 0.07 2.69
N GLU A 334 -29.93 0.04 3.43
CA GLU A 334 -29.45 -1.19 4.06
C GLU A 334 -30.25 -1.49 5.33
N ASN A 335 -30.38 -0.53 6.24
CA ASN A 335 -30.92 -0.73 7.58
C ASN A 335 -32.28 -0.05 7.80
N GLY A 336 -32.63 0.94 6.98
CA GLY A 336 -33.91 1.65 7.03
C GLY A 336 -33.93 2.86 7.95
N PHE A 337 -32.78 3.32 8.41
CA PHE A 337 -32.69 4.52 9.24
C PHE A 337 -33.03 5.78 8.46
N ILE A 338 -33.75 6.68 9.12
CA ILE A 338 -34.16 7.96 8.59
C ILE A 338 -33.02 8.97 8.78
N PHE A 339 -32.61 9.62 7.69
CA PHE A 339 -31.62 10.70 7.72
C PHE A 339 -32.23 12.09 7.50
N LEU A 340 -33.39 12.15 6.82
CA LEU A 340 -34.17 13.36 6.60
C LEU A 340 -35.65 12.98 6.54
N GLU A 341 -36.50 13.77 7.19
CA GLU A 341 -37.96 13.68 7.08
C GLU A 341 -38.52 15.09 6.93
N GLN A 342 -39.31 15.29 5.87
CA GLN A 342 -39.92 16.58 5.53
C GLN A 342 -41.42 16.40 5.34
N GLU A 343 -42.20 17.05 6.19
CA GLU A 343 -43.65 17.15 5.99
C GLU A 343 -43.98 18.21 4.93
N VAL A 344 -44.94 17.89 4.07
CA VAL A 344 -45.45 18.75 3.00
C VAL A 344 -46.97 18.90 3.20
N PRO A 345 -47.43 19.94 3.92
CA PRO A 345 -48.84 20.12 4.29
C PRO A 345 -49.81 20.14 3.11
N GLN A 346 -49.36 20.63 1.94
CA GLN A 346 -50.17 20.72 0.71
C GLN A 346 -50.30 19.37 -0.04
N GLY A 347 -49.72 18.30 0.50
CA GLY A 347 -49.70 16.97 -0.09
C GLY A 347 -48.66 16.81 -1.20
N VAL A 348 -48.19 15.59 -1.41
CA VAL A 348 -47.14 15.22 -2.37
C VAL A 348 -47.74 14.45 -3.55
N LYS A 349 -47.56 14.96 -4.76
CA LYS A 349 -47.97 14.29 -6.00
C LYS A 349 -46.78 13.59 -6.68
N GLU A 350 -45.66 14.29 -6.82
CA GLU A 350 -44.43 13.76 -7.40
C GLU A 350 -43.22 14.44 -6.77
N VAL A 351 -42.12 13.72 -6.58
CA VAL A 351 -40.86 14.26 -6.05
C VAL A 351 -39.73 13.92 -7.00
N LYS A 352 -38.80 14.85 -7.22
CA LYS A 352 -37.60 14.64 -8.04
C LYS A 352 -36.39 15.29 -7.38
N SER A 353 -35.26 14.57 -7.37
CA SER A 353 -33.96 15.18 -7.09
C SER A 353 -33.55 16.07 -8.25
N ILE A 354 -33.00 17.24 -7.95
CA ILE A 354 -32.45 18.15 -8.96
C ILE A 354 -30.94 17.97 -9.01
N ASP A 355 -30.30 18.23 -7.87
CA ASP A 355 -28.86 18.14 -7.69
C ASP A 355 -28.57 17.47 -6.35
N ALA A 356 -27.35 17.65 -5.87
CA ALA A 356 -26.87 17.06 -4.63
C ALA A 356 -27.50 17.63 -3.35
N SER A 357 -28.08 18.83 -3.41
CA SER A 357 -28.58 19.55 -2.22
C SER A 357 -30.02 20.02 -2.35
N HIS A 358 -30.67 19.78 -3.49
CA HIS A 358 -32.04 20.21 -3.76
C HIS A 358 -32.91 19.12 -4.32
N PHE A 359 -34.16 19.11 -3.87
CA PHE A 359 -35.24 18.34 -4.47
C PHE A 359 -36.47 19.22 -4.69
N ILE A 360 -37.27 18.86 -5.68
CA ILE A 360 -38.57 19.50 -5.95
C ILE A 360 -39.69 18.55 -5.57
N VAL A 361 -40.72 19.14 -4.98
CA VAL A 361 -42.00 18.51 -4.73
C VAL A 361 -43.06 19.19 -5.58
N LEU A 362 -43.72 18.42 -6.44
CA LEU A 362 -44.99 18.82 -7.03
C LEU A 362 -46.09 18.48 -6.03
N THR A 363 -46.80 19.50 -5.53
CA THR A 363 -47.85 19.30 -4.54
C THR A 363 -49.15 18.80 -5.17
N ALA A 364 -50.03 18.20 -4.37
CA ALA A 364 -51.36 17.81 -4.82
C ALA A 364 -52.20 19.03 -5.31
N GLY A 365 -51.93 20.21 -4.74
CA GLY A 365 -52.53 21.49 -5.15
C GLY A 365 -51.95 22.12 -6.42
N GLY A 366 -50.96 21.52 -7.08
CA GLY A 366 -50.36 22.06 -8.30
C GLY A 366 -49.33 23.17 -8.07
N GLN A 367 -48.57 23.09 -6.97
CA GLN A 367 -47.44 23.97 -6.70
C GLN A 367 -46.13 23.22 -6.88
N LEU A 368 -45.11 23.89 -7.42
CA LEU A 368 -43.74 23.41 -7.46
C LEU A 368 -43.00 24.03 -6.28
N GLN A 369 -42.68 23.20 -5.28
CA GLN A 369 -41.93 23.61 -4.10
C GLN A 369 -40.47 23.15 -4.24
N LEU A 370 -39.53 24.09 -4.14
CA LEU A 370 -38.10 23.81 -4.12
C LEU A 370 -37.63 23.68 -2.67
N TYR A 371 -37.05 22.54 -2.33
CA TYR A 371 -36.44 22.30 -1.04
C TYR A 371 -34.92 22.24 -1.18
N HIS A 372 -34.25 22.92 -0.28
CA HIS A 372 -32.81 22.86 -0.10
C HIS A 372 -32.49 22.08 1.17
N PHE A 373 -31.61 21.10 1.11
CA PHE A 373 -31.22 20.28 2.24
C PHE A 373 -29.71 20.28 2.46
N LYS A 374 -29.31 20.40 3.73
CA LYS A 374 -27.91 20.38 4.15
C LYS A 374 -27.76 19.68 5.49
N VAL A 375 -26.52 19.33 5.82
CA VAL A 375 -26.16 18.90 7.17
C VAL A 375 -26.06 20.14 8.05
N ASP A 376 -26.85 20.15 9.11
CA ASP A 376 -26.86 21.19 10.13
C ASP A 376 -26.35 20.57 11.45
N ASP A 377 -25.31 21.19 12.00
CA ASP A 377 -24.77 20.94 13.35
C ASP A 377 -25.47 21.96 14.25
N GLY A 378 -26.75 21.72 14.56
CA GLY A 378 -27.56 22.64 15.36
C GLY A 378 -26.85 23.03 16.66
N SER A 379 -26.98 24.31 17.04
CA SER A 379 -26.54 24.82 18.36
C SER A 379 -27.16 24.00 19.48
N GLU A 380 -26.41 23.78 20.56
CA GLU A 380 -26.76 22.99 21.75
C GLU A 380 -28.10 23.36 22.43
N ASP A 381 -28.78 24.43 22.00
CA ASP A 381 -30.09 24.86 22.50
C ASP A 381 -31.31 24.16 21.83
N SER A 382 -31.11 23.27 20.84
CA SER A 382 -32.22 22.60 20.13
C SER A 382 -32.41 21.11 20.47
N PHE A 383 -32.08 20.67 21.69
CA PHE A 383 -32.35 19.29 22.12
C PHE A 383 -33.85 19.00 22.33
N GLU A 384 -34.73 20.01 22.27
CA GLU A 384 -36.19 19.81 22.29
C GLU A 384 -36.75 19.32 20.94
N ASP A 385 -36.01 19.47 19.83
CA ASP A 385 -36.45 19.06 18.47
C ASP A 385 -35.98 17.66 18.04
N ASP A 386 -35.19 16.95 18.85
CA ASP A 386 -34.80 15.56 18.55
C ASP A 386 -36.02 14.61 18.55
N GLU A 387 -37.12 14.98 19.22
CA GLU A 387 -38.42 14.31 19.14
C GLU A 387 -39.13 14.53 17.79
N SER A 388 -38.90 15.67 17.12
CA SER A 388 -39.63 16.08 15.92
C SER A 388 -39.08 15.47 14.62
N ILE A 389 -37.81 15.06 14.58
CA ILE A 389 -37.14 14.48 13.40
C ILE A 389 -37.19 12.94 13.44
N CYS A 390 -37.47 12.36 14.62
CA CYS A 390 -37.30 10.93 14.89
C CYS A 390 -38.64 10.26 15.23
N GLY A 391 -39.50 10.07 14.24
CA GLY A 391 -40.84 9.47 14.39
C GLY A 391 -40.89 7.98 14.80
N LEU A 392 -40.10 7.52 15.77
CA LEU A 392 -40.25 6.18 16.37
C LEU A 392 -39.99 6.21 17.89
N GLN A 393 -41.04 5.94 18.68
CA GLN A 393 -41.04 5.67 20.13
C GLN A 393 -40.26 4.38 20.53
N TYR A 394 -39.34 3.89 19.70
CA TYR A 394 -38.70 2.57 19.83
C TYR A 394 -37.16 2.57 19.81
N ASP A 395 -36.51 3.73 19.70
CA ASP A 395 -35.06 3.81 19.53
C ASP A 395 -34.35 3.84 20.90
N SER A 396 -33.89 2.69 21.38
CA SER A 396 -32.93 2.65 22.51
C SER A 396 -31.67 3.46 22.16
N ASP A 397 -30.97 4.02 23.15
CA ASP A 397 -29.71 4.79 22.98
C ASP A 397 -28.71 4.13 22.00
N PHE A 398 -28.68 2.80 21.98
CA PHE A 398 -27.89 1.99 21.06
C PHE A 398 -28.21 2.20 19.57
N TYR A 399 -29.48 2.21 19.18
CA TYR A 399 -29.89 2.41 17.80
C TYR A 399 -29.68 3.86 17.36
N GLN A 400 -29.81 4.82 18.27
CA GLN A 400 -29.45 6.21 18.02
C GLN A 400 -27.94 6.35 17.73
N LEU A 401 -27.09 5.68 18.52
CA LEU A 401 -25.65 5.62 18.29
C LEU A 401 -25.32 4.98 16.93
N TRP A 402 -25.94 3.84 16.63
CA TRP A 402 -25.75 3.15 15.34
C TRP A 402 -26.16 4.05 14.15
N ARG A 403 -27.30 4.74 14.27
CA ARG A 403 -27.78 5.70 13.27
C ARG A 403 -26.77 6.82 13.04
N LYS A 404 -26.20 7.41 14.10
CA LYS A 404 -25.18 8.46 13.98
C LYS A 404 -23.93 7.95 13.25
N VAL A 405 -23.47 6.73 13.56
CA VAL A 405 -22.34 6.09 12.86
C VAL A 405 -22.62 5.93 11.37
N LEU A 406 -23.79 5.41 11.00
CA LEU A 406 -24.19 5.23 9.61
C LEU A 406 -24.32 6.58 8.88
N PHE A 407 -24.92 7.58 9.55
CA PHE A 407 -25.09 8.92 9.00
C PHE A 407 -23.77 9.59 8.65
N TYR A 408 -22.83 9.66 9.61
CA TYR A 408 -21.53 10.29 9.37
C TYR A 408 -20.69 9.49 8.36
N GLY A 409 -20.80 8.16 8.37
CA GLY A 409 -20.19 7.31 7.35
C GLY A 409 -20.69 7.64 5.94
N PHE A 410 -22.01 7.74 5.77
CA PHE A 410 -22.63 8.16 4.51
C PHE A 410 -22.21 9.58 4.10
N PHE A 411 -22.29 10.53 5.03
CA PHE A 411 -22.00 11.94 4.76
C PHE A 411 -20.55 12.15 4.29
N LEU A 412 -19.58 11.50 4.94
CA LEU A 412 -18.16 11.61 4.56
C LEU A 412 -17.82 10.89 3.26
N ALA A 413 -18.56 9.81 2.94
CA ALA A 413 -18.41 9.07 1.68
C ALA A 413 -19.09 9.76 0.49
N SER A 414 -20.03 10.69 0.73
CA SER A 414 -20.76 11.40 -0.31
C SER A 414 -19.83 12.20 -1.23
N PRO A 415 -19.99 12.10 -2.57
CA PRO A 415 -19.21 12.90 -3.51
C PRO A 415 -19.48 14.41 -3.33
N ASP A 416 -20.68 14.77 -2.88
CA ASP A 416 -21.15 16.16 -2.79
C ASP A 416 -21.12 16.72 -1.35
N ARG A 417 -20.29 16.12 -0.50
CA ARG A 417 -20.14 16.48 0.93
C ARG A 417 -19.84 17.97 1.19
N LEU A 418 -19.20 18.65 0.24
CA LEU A 418 -18.90 20.08 0.34
C LEU A 418 -20.16 20.95 0.15
N GLU A 419 -21.05 20.58 -0.77
CA GLU A 419 -22.29 21.31 -1.03
C GLU A 419 -23.32 21.11 0.08
N LEU A 420 -23.29 19.92 0.70
CA LEU A 420 -24.15 19.54 1.82
C LEU A 420 -23.70 20.16 3.16
N CYS A 421 -22.48 20.70 3.26
CA CYS A 421 -21.97 21.26 4.52
C CYS A 421 -22.43 22.72 4.71
N SER A 422 -23.03 23.04 5.87
CA SER A 422 -23.55 24.37 6.19
C SER A 422 -22.55 25.27 6.95
N SER A 423 -21.25 25.20 6.65
CA SER A 423 -20.23 25.96 7.40
C SER A 423 -19.35 26.83 6.50
N ASP A 424 -18.87 27.96 7.06
CA ASP A 424 -17.96 28.88 6.37
C ASP A 424 -16.59 28.25 6.07
N ASN A 425 -16.18 27.25 6.88
CA ASN A 425 -14.96 26.49 6.69
C ASN A 425 -15.26 24.99 6.54
N THR A 426 -15.77 24.63 5.35
CA THR A 426 -16.27 23.29 5.03
C THR A 426 -15.26 22.18 5.27
N GLU A 427 -13.99 22.38 4.96
CA GLU A 427 -12.95 21.36 5.14
C GLU A 427 -12.69 21.06 6.62
N GLN A 428 -12.62 22.09 7.48
CA GLN A 428 -12.44 21.86 8.93
C GLN A 428 -13.64 21.16 9.56
N SER A 429 -14.86 21.53 9.15
CA SER A 429 -16.08 20.87 9.63
C SER A 429 -16.14 19.40 9.21
N LEU A 430 -15.67 19.06 8.02
CA LEU A 430 -15.57 17.68 7.56
C LEU A 430 -14.49 16.88 8.32
N ASP A 431 -13.37 17.52 8.70
CA ASP A 431 -12.38 16.90 9.59
C ASP A 431 -12.96 16.61 10.97
N ILE A 432 -13.71 17.55 11.55
CA ILE A 432 -14.43 17.35 12.82
C ILE A 432 -15.44 16.21 12.69
N CYS A 433 -16.18 16.12 11.57
CA CYS A 433 -17.10 15.02 11.33
C CYS A 433 -16.38 13.66 11.26
N ALA A 434 -15.17 13.61 10.70
CA ALA A 434 -14.36 12.39 10.67
C ALA A 434 -13.90 11.96 12.07
N LEU A 435 -13.51 12.92 12.92
CA LEU A 435 -13.18 12.67 14.33
C LEU A 435 -14.42 12.21 15.13
N LYS A 436 -15.57 12.89 14.96
CA LYS A 436 -16.85 12.47 15.57
C LYS A 436 -17.23 11.05 15.14
N LEU A 437 -17.12 10.72 13.84
CA LEU A 437 -17.41 9.37 13.34
C LEU A 437 -16.52 8.33 14.00
N ARG A 438 -15.24 8.64 14.17
CA ARG A 438 -14.27 7.76 14.80
C ARG A 438 -14.69 7.44 16.24
N ASP A 439 -14.94 8.45 17.06
CA ASP A 439 -15.31 8.25 18.46
C ASP A 439 -16.66 7.51 18.59
N LEU A 440 -17.66 7.89 17.79
CA LEU A 440 -18.96 7.20 17.74
C LEU A 440 -18.82 5.74 17.31
N THR A 441 -17.95 5.44 16.34
CA THR A 441 -17.74 4.06 15.87
C THR A 441 -17.06 3.22 16.94
N VAL A 442 -16.06 3.76 17.64
CA VAL A 442 -15.38 3.06 18.74
C VAL A 442 -16.38 2.75 19.86
N MET A 443 -17.20 3.74 20.26
CA MET A 443 -18.24 3.54 21.26
C MET A 443 -19.27 2.49 20.81
N TRP A 444 -19.72 2.55 19.56
CA TRP A 444 -20.66 1.59 19.01
C TRP A 444 -20.09 0.16 19.01
N CYS A 445 -18.82 0.01 18.65
CA CYS A 445 -18.10 -1.27 18.68
C CYS A 445 -18.03 -1.86 20.10
N LEU A 446 -17.73 -1.04 21.11
CA LEU A 446 -17.72 -1.48 22.52
C LEU A 446 -19.11 -1.86 23.03
N GLU A 447 -20.11 -1.08 22.63
CA GLU A 447 -21.49 -1.28 23.04
C GLU A 447 -22.11 -2.55 22.38
N ILE A 448 -21.57 -2.98 21.21
CA ILE A 448 -21.83 -4.32 20.64
C ILE A 448 -21.13 -5.40 21.48
N PHE A 449 -19.87 -5.20 21.88
CA PHE A 449 -19.16 -6.15 22.74
C PHE A 449 -19.90 -6.40 24.06
N ASP A 450 -20.40 -5.35 24.72
CA ASP A 450 -21.16 -5.46 25.97
C ASP A 450 -22.51 -6.19 25.78
N ARG A 451 -23.05 -6.23 24.56
CA ARG A 451 -24.28 -6.97 24.20
C ARG A 451 -24.04 -8.41 23.75
N LEU A 452 -22.79 -8.86 23.65
CA LEU A 452 -22.49 -10.27 23.37
C LEU A 452 -22.95 -11.13 24.57
N PRO A 453 -23.74 -12.18 24.36
CA PRO A 453 -24.20 -13.01 25.47
C PRO A 453 -23.01 -13.69 26.14
N SER A 454 -22.92 -13.54 27.47
CA SER A 454 -21.83 -14.13 28.25
C SER A 454 -21.78 -15.66 28.05
N HIS A 455 -20.61 -16.26 27.80
CA HIS A 455 -20.45 -17.72 27.68
C HIS A 455 -21.08 -18.53 28.82
N THR A 456 -21.28 -17.90 29.99
CA THR A 456 -21.86 -18.52 31.19
C THR A 456 -23.38 -18.67 31.16
N SER A 457 -24.10 -18.15 30.16
CA SER A 457 -25.53 -18.40 29.94
C SER A 457 -25.82 -19.54 28.95
N LEU A 458 -24.80 -20.14 28.35
CA LEU A 458 -24.94 -21.38 27.58
C LEU A 458 -24.95 -22.57 28.57
N PRO A 459 -26.09 -23.25 28.81
CA PRO A 459 -26.12 -24.39 29.72
C PRO A 459 -25.22 -25.51 29.17
N SER A 460 -24.19 -25.83 29.93
CA SER A 460 -23.17 -26.86 29.67
C SER A 460 -23.74 -28.28 29.83
N LYS A 461 -24.77 -28.62 29.05
CA LYS A 461 -25.30 -29.99 28.96
C LYS A 461 -25.65 -30.32 27.52
N HIS A 462 -24.60 -30.44 26.69
CA HIS A 462 -24.41 -31.41 25.60
C HIS A 462 -23.13 -31.01 24.86
N ASN A 463 -22.19 -31.95 24.72
CA ASN A 463 -20.84 -31.80 24.12
C ASN A 463 -20.83 -31.46 22.61
N ARG A 464 -21.92 -30.92 22.06
CA ARG A 464 -21.94 -30.18 20.80
C ARG A 464 -22.17 -28.71 21.16
N VAL A 465 -21.16 -28.06 21.75
CA VAL A 465 -21.14 -26.59 21.78
C VAL A 465 -21.19 -26.15 20.32
N ASP A 466 -22.31 -25.55 19.91
CA ASP A 466 -22.69 -25.33 18.52
C ASP A 466 -21.59 -24.57 17.76
N GLU A 467 -20.88 -25.24 16.86
CA GLU A 467 -19.89 -24.63 15.95
C GLU A 467 -20.43 -23.35 15.29
N ASN A 468 -21.74 -23.29 15.04
CA ASN A 468 -22.40 -22.12 14.46
C ASN A 468 -22.42 -20.90 15.38
N CYS A 469 -22.64 -21.05 16.69
CA CYS A 469 -22.63 -19.92 17.63
C CYS A 469 -21.21 -19.36 17.82
N SER A 470 -20.22 -20.25 18.01
CA SER A 470 -18.81 -19.85 18.11
C SER A 470 -18.30 -19.20 16.81
N LYS A 471 -18.77 -19.69 15.64
CA LYS A 471 -18.44 -19.08 14.35
C LYS A 471 -19.09 -17.71 14.15
N LEU A 472 -20.35 -17.52 14.57
CA LEU A 472 -21.01 -16.21 14.54
C LEU A 472 -20.30 -15.22 15.45
N GLU A 473 -19.97 -15.63 16.67
CA GLU A 473 -19.20 -14.84 17.63
C GLU A 473 -17.84 -14.44 17.07
N SER A 474 -17.11 -15.39 16.47
CA SER A 474 -15.83 -15.11 15.80
C SER A 474 -15.96 -14.07 14.69
N LEU A 475 -17.00 -14.16 13.86
CA LEU A 475 -17.23 -13.21 12.77
C LEU A 475 -17.61 -11.82 13.27
N ILE A 476 -18.37 -11.73 14.37
CA ILE A 476 -18.71 -10.45 15.00
C ILE A 476 -17.44 -9.78 15.54
N VAL A 477 -16.65 -10.50 16.31
CA VAL A 477 -15.42 -9.97 16.94
C VAL A 477 -14.40 -9.57 15.87
N GLU A 478 -14.23 -10.36 14.81
CA GLU A 478 -13.35 -10.02 13.68
C GLU A 478 -13.78 -8.70 13.02
N LYS A 479 -15.06 -8.55 12.66
CA LYS A 479 -15.59 -7.31 12.06
C LYS A 479 -15.47 -6.09 12.96
N ILE A 480 -15.69 -6.27 14.27
CA ILE A 480 -15.52 -5.18 15.23
C ILE A 480 -14.05 -4.78 15.30
N THR A 481 -13.15 -5.76 15.38
CA THR A 481 -11.71 -5.51 15.46
C THR A 481 -11.21 -4.77 14.22
N ASP A 482 -11.65 -5.16 13.03
CA ASP A 482 -11.30 -4.46 11.79
C ASP A 482 -11.69 -2.97 11.88
N LYS A 483 -12.90 -2.67 12.36
CA LYS A 483 -13.31 -1.26 12.60
C LYS A 483 -12.47 -0.56 13.66
N LEU A 484 -12.12 -1.22 14.76
CA LEU A 484 -11.26 -0.64 15.79
C LEU A 484 -9.85 -0.34 15.26
N ILE A 485 -9.35 -1.15 14.32
CA ILE A 485 -8.09 -0.93 13.62
C ILE A 485 -8.21 0.26 12.66
N ASP A 486 -9.25 0.31 11.83
CA ASP A 486 -9.44 1.38 10.84
C ASP A 486 -9.54 2.78 11.50
N PHE A 487 -10.17 2.84 12.68
CA PHE A 487 -10.40 4.08 13.44
C PHE A 487 -9.35 4.37 14.53
N TRP A 488 -8.27 3.59 14.57
CA TRP A 488 -7.26 3.57 15.63
C TRP A 488 -7.83 3.82 17.03
N ALA A 489 -8.68 2.90 17.49
CA ALA A 489 -9.33 3.03 18.79
C ALA A 489 -8.31 3.23 19.93
N PRO A 490 -8.64 3.99 21.00
CA PRO A 490 -7.74 4.18 22.14
C PRO A 490 -7.38 2.86 22.84
N PRO A 491 -6.09 2.49 22.98
CA PRO A 491 -5.67 1.20 23.51
C PRO A 491 -6.08 1.00 24.97
N GLN A 492 -6.04 2.05 25.79
CA GLN A 492 -6.48 2.01 27.19
C GLN A 492 -7.93 1.52 27.32
N LEU A 493 -8.81 2.03 26.45
CA LEU A 493 -10.25 1.75 26.45
C LEU A 493 -10.52 0.29 26.08
N ILE A 494 -9.87 -0.17 25.01
CA ILE A 494 -10.02 -1.54 24.51
C ILE A 494 -9.45 -2.54 25.52
N ILE A 495 -8.29 -2.27 26.12
CA ILE A 495 -7.67 -3.16 27.11
C ILE A 495 -8.58 -3.29 28.35
N LEU A 496 -9.12 -2.20 28.88
CA LEU A 496 -9.99 -2.23 30.06
C LEU A 496 -11.28 -3.02 29.83
N LYS A 497 -11.87 -2.95 28.64
CA LYS A 497 -13.17 -3.57 28.34
C LYS A 497 -13.08 -5.00 27.82
N THR A 498 -12.04 -5.34 27.08
CA THR A 498 -11.99 -6.61 26.31
C THR A 498 -11.01 -7.65 26.87
N PHE A 499 -9.98 -7.23 27.62
CA PHE A 499 -8.97 -8.14 28.14
C PHE A 499 -9.33 -8.66 29.55
N PRO A 500 -8.81 -9.84 29.94
CA PRO A 500 -8.97 -10.38 31.30
C PRO A 500 -8.52 -9.39 32.39
N PRO A 501 -9.10 -9.47 33.60
CA PRO A 501 -8.84 -8.49 34.68
C PRO A 501 -7.36 -8.41 35.09
N ASN A 502 -6.61 -9.51 34.99
CA ASN A 502 -5.18 -9.55 35.27
C ASN A 502 -4.37 -8.68 34.29
N ILE A 503 -4.82 -8.57 33.04
CA ILE A 503 -4.18 -7.74 32.01
C ILE A 503 -4.74 -6.31 32.07
N ALA A 504 -6.04 -6.15 32.32
CA ALA A 504 -6.68 -4.84 32.45
C ALA A 504 -6.07 -3.99 33.59
N ARG A 505 -5.64 -4.62 34.70
CA ARG A 505 -4.93 -3.95 35.80
C ARG A 505 -3.64 -3.24 35.38
N LEU A 506 -2.95 -3.74 34.35
CA LEU A 506 -1.71 -3.14 33.83
C LEU A 506 -1.93 -1.72 33.29
N VAL A 507 -3.16 -1.37 32.90
CA VAL A 507 -3.50 -0.01 32.47
C VAL A 507 -3.24 0.95 33.63
N GLY A 508 -3.83 0.71 34.80
CA GLY A 508 -3.62 1.57 35.98
C GLY A 508 -2.18 1.55 36.50
N GLU A 509 -1.51 0.39 36.46
CA GLU A 509 -0.12 0.23 36.94
C GLU A 509 0.92 0.96 36.06
N ILE A 510 0.72 1.01 34.74
CA ILE A 510 1.69 1.59 33.80
C ILE A 510 1.36 3.07 33.50
N THR A 511 0.08 3.43 33.37
CA THR A 511 -0.30 4.81 33.03
C THR A 511 -0.40 5.71 34.26
N ASN A 512 -0.45 5.15 35.48
CA ASN A 512 -0.76 5.87 36.73
C ASN A 512 -2.08 6.67 36.66
N GLN A 513 -2.95 6.35 35.70
CA GLN A 513 -4.25 6.99 35.53
C GLN A 513 -5.34 6.05 36.05
N GLY A 514 -6.07 6.49 37.07
CA GLY A 514 -7.26 5.81 37.55
C GLY A 514 -8.43 6.07 36.60
N HIS A 515 -8.68 5.15 35.67
CA HIS A 515 -9.88 5.23 34.82
C HIS A 515 -11.08 4.67 35.57
N HIS A 516 -11.75 5.51 36.36
CA HIS A 516 -12.96 5.15 37.11
C HIS A 516 -14.21 5.01 36.22
N CYS A 517 -14.21 5.53 34.99
CA CYS A 517 -15.40 5.63 34.14
C CYS A 517 -15.92 4.31 33.52
N MET A 518 -15.40 3.13 33.85
CA MET A 518 -15.79 1.89 33.16
C MET A 518 -15.91 0.64 34.03
N LEU A 519 -15.60 0.73 35.33
CA LEU A 519 -15.79 -0.31 36.32
C LEU A 519 -16.66 0.27 37.45
N GLU A 520 -17.92 0.62 37.16
CA GLU A 520 -18.88 0.67 38.25
C GLU A 520 -19.08 -0.78 38.72
N GLU A 521 -18.79 -1.01 39.99
CA GLU A 521 -19.23 -2.15 40.80
C GLU A 521 -20.77 -2.18 40.83
N SER A 522 -21.40 -2.45 39.69
CA SER A 522 -22.77 -2.93 39.65
C SER A 522 -22.70 -4.46 39.75
N ASP A 523 -22.99 -4.95 40.95
CA ASP A 523 -22.94 -6.33 41.46
C ASP A 523 -23.72 -7.41 40.66
N SER A 524 -23.91 -7.29 39.34
CA SER A 524 -24.74 -8.25 38.60
C SER A 524 -24.46 -8.49 37.11
N LYS A 525 -23.56 -7.75 36.43
CA LYS A 525 -23.22 -8.06 35.02
C LYS A 525 -21.92 -8.86 34.94
N LYS A 526 -22.04 -10.16 34.69
CA LYS A 526 -20.91 -11.06 34.38
C LYS A 526 -20.12 -10.45 33.21
N SER A 527 -18.94 -9.87 33.47
CA SER A 527 -18.05 -9.35 32.43
C SER A 527 -17.75 -10.46 31.43
N TYR A 528 -18.14 -10.27 30.18
CA TYR A 528 -17.90 -11.24 29.13
C TYR A 528 -16.40 -11.37 28.88
N HIS A 529 -15.87 -12.58 29.02
CA HIS A 529 -14.47 -12.88 28.70
C HIS A 529 -14.42 -13.56 27.33
N LEU A 530 -13.71 -12.93 26.38
CA LEU A 530 -13.43 -13.54 25.08
C LEU A 530 -12.64 -14.84 25.27
N SER A 531 -12.94 -15.83 24.43
CA SER A 531 -12.15 -17.06 24.36
C SER A 531 -10.70 -16.77 23.94
N GLN A 532 -9.77 -17.61 24.37
CA GLN A 532 -8.33 -17.46 24.10
C GLN A 532 -8.01 -17.42 22.60
N ASP A 533 -8.77 -18.18 21.80
CA ASP A 533 -8.61 -18.21 20.34
C ASP A 533 -9.07 -16.92 19.65
N LEU A 534 -10.09 -16.23 20.19
CA LEU A 534 -10.57 -14.95 19.67
C LEU A 534 -9.65 -13.80 20.07
N LEU A 535 -9.13 -13.82 21.30
CA LEU A 535 -8.06 -12.89 21.72
C LEU A 535 -6.85 -12.99 20.78
N ARG A 536 -6.47 -14.22 20.37
CA ARG A 536 -5.41 -14.46 19.38
C ARG A 536 -5.72 -13.87 18.02
N LYS A 537 -6.86 -14.25 17.45
CA LYS A 537 -7.17 -13.98 16.05
C LYS A 537 -7.58 -12.55 15.78
N SER A 538 -8.17 -11.88 16.78
CA SER A 538 -8.82 -10.60 16.57
C SER A 538 -8.11 -9.48 17.33
N LEU A 539 -8.00 -9.55 18.66
CA LEU A 539 -7.51 -8.42 19.47
C LEU A 539 -5.98 -8.23 19.45
N LEU A 540 -5.21 -9.29 19.26
CA LEU A 540 -3.75 -9.23 19.08
C LEU A 540 -3.33 -8.45 17.82
N PRO A 541 -3.90 -8.70 16.63
CA PRO A 541 -3.73 -7.85 15.46
C PRO A 541 -3.98 -6.36 15.73
N TYR A 542 -5.02 -6.03 16.51
CA TYR A 542 -5.30 -4.64 16.87
C TYR A 542 -4.13 -4.00 17.63
N LEU A 543 -3.65 -4.62 18.72
CA LEU A 543 -2.51 -4.08 19.49
C LEU A 543 -1.25 -3.92 18.63
N ILE A 544 -0.98 -4.88 17.74
CA ILE A 544 0.17 -4.84 16.82
C ILE A 544 0.03 -3.69 15.80
N GLN A 545 -1.17 -3.47 15.26
CA GLN A 545 -1.40 -2.39 14.29
C GLN A 545 -1.31 -1.01 14.95
N ILE A 546 -1.87 -0.83 16.15
CA ILE A 546 -1.82 0.43 16.91
C ILE A 546 -0.40 0.78 17.39
N ARG A 547 0.45 -0.24 17.63
CA ARG A 547 1.86 -0.05 17.94
C ARG A 547 2.61 0.74 16.85
N ARG A 548 2.24 0.58 15.57
CA ARG A 548 2.92 1.21 14.43
C ARG A 548 2.81 2.74 14.41
N PRO A 549 1.61 3.35 14.42
CA PRO A 549 1.49 4.81 14.45
C PRO A 549 2.08 5.41 15.72
N LEU A 550 1.97 4.74 16.88
CA LEU A 550 2.60 5.23 18.11
C LEU A 550 4.14 5.23 18.04
N LYS A 551 4.76 4.24 17.40
CA LYS A 551 6.22 4.26 17.14
C LYS A 551 6.65 5.38 16.20
N LEU A 552 5.79 5.75 15.24
CA LEU A 552 6.04 6.90 14.37
C LEU A 552 5.91 8.22 15.15
N LEU A 553 4.89 8.34 16.03
CA LEU A 553 4.73 9.49 16.93
C LEU A 553 5.88 9.69 17.92
N LEU A 554 6.73 8.67 18.15
CA LEU A 554 7.94 8.82 18.96
C LEU A 554 9.07 9.51 18.18
N LYS A 555 9.05 9.46 16.85
CA LYS A 555 10.06 10.08 15.96
C LYS A 555 9.58 11.41 15.38
N GLU A 556 8.28 11.55 15.16
CA GLU A 556 7.62 12.68 14.53
C GLU A 556 6.48 13.17 15.43
N ASP A 557 6.21 14.48 15.49
CA ASP A 557 5.16 15.02 16.39
C ASP A 557 3.73 14.66 15.95
N ASN A 558 3.53 14.32 14.67
CA ASN A 558 2.22 14.02 14.10
C ASN A 558 2.28 12.85 13.12
N VAL A 559 1.24 12.05 13.07
CA VAL A 559 1.05 10.97 12.09
C VAL A 559 -0.18 11.27 11.23
N VAL A 560 -0.20 10.79 9.99
CA VAL A 560 -1.34 10.99 9.07
C VAL A 560 -2.32 9.83 9.20
N TRP A 561 -3.54 10.11 9.65
CA TRP A 561 -4.68 9.20 9.58
C TRP A 561 -5.48 9.47 8.32
N GLU A 562 -5.83 8.41 7.58
CA GLU A 562 -6.57 8.52 6.32
C GLU A 562 -7.91 7.76 6.39
N TYR A 563 -9.01 8.46 6.10
CA TYR A 563 -10.34 7.87 6.03
C TYR A 563 -11.21 8.59 4.98
N SER A 564 -11.92 7.83 4.14
CA SER A 564 -12.79 8.36 3.08
C SER A 564 -12.15 9.48 2.22
N GLY A 565 -10.87 9.30 1.87
CA GLY A 565 -10.07 10.24 1.07
C GLY A 565 -9.61 11.51 1.80
N ARG A 566 -9.82 11.62 3.12
CA ARG A 566 -9.32 12.73 3.95
C ARG A 566 -8.03 12.31 4.67
N LYS A 567 -7.08 13.23 4.83
CA LYS A 567 -5.78 13.01 5.48
C LYS A 567 -5.61 14.00 6.63
N LEU A 568 -5.75 13.53 7.86
CA LEU A 568 -5.63 14.36 9.06
C LEU A 568 -4.28 14.12 9.73
N LYS A 569 -3.59 15.20 10.11
CA LYS A 569 -2.42 15.13 10.98
C LYS A 569 -2.89 15.01 12.41
N VAL A 570 -2.58 13.89 13.05
CA VAL A 570 -3.03 13.55 14.40
C VAL A 570 -1.84 13.36 15.32
N GLY A 571 -1.95 13.91 16.53
CA GLY A 571 -0.97 13.76 17.60
C GLY A 571 -1.35 12.65 18.58
N VAL A 572 -0.74 12.69 19.76
CA VAL A 572 -0.95 11.71 20.84
C VAL A 572 -2.40 11.70 21.34
N ASP A 573 -3.03 12.87 21.38
CA ASP A 573 -4.40 13.08 21.86
C ASP A 573 -5.41 12.21 21.11
N PHE A 574 -5.12 11.86 19.86
CA PHE A 574 -5.93 10.93 19.09
C PHE A 574 -6.04 9.57 19.77
N PHE A 575 -5.02 9.11 20.50
CA PHE A 575 -4.99 7.78 21.13
C PHE A 575 -5.44 7.80 22.60
N LEU A 576 -5.88 8.94 23.13
CA LEU A 576 -6.29 9.11 24.53
C LEU A 576 -7.81 9.08 24.68
N ILE A 577 -8.27 8.75 25.89
CA ILE A 577 -9.68 8.83 26.31
C ILE A 577 -9.85 10.16 27.03
N ASP A 578 -10.60 11.09 26.43
CA ASP A 578 -10.81 12.47 26.92
C ASP A 578 -9.52 13.25 27.21
N LYS A 579 -9.67 14.54 27.55
CA LYS A 579 -8.59 15.53 27.78
C LYS A 579 -7.70 15.22 29.00
N HIS A 580 -7.17 14.00 29.13
CA HIS A 580 -6.17 13.66 30.12
C HIS A 580 -4.80 14.14 29.67
N ASP A 581 -4.45 15.36 30.08
CA ASP A 581 -3.27 16.17 29.73
C ASP A 581 -1.87 15.57 30.05
N SER A 582 -1.70 14.26 30.27
CA SER A 582 -0.42 13.75 30.82
C SER A 582 0.15 12.44 30.26
N ALA A 583 -0.55 11.71 29.42
CA ALA A 583 -0.04 10.43 28.91
C ALA A 583 0.94 10.65 27.73
N LYS A 584 2.24 10.44 27.99
CA LYS A 584 3.28 10.47 26.95
C LYS A 584 3.15 9.26 26.00
N VAL A 585 3.55 9.42 24.74
CA VAL A 585 3.62 8.32 23.74
C VAL A 585 4.42 7.12 24.28
N SER A 586 5.51 7.39 25.00
CA SER A 586 6.33 6.36 25.63
C SER A 586 5.55 5.49 26.61
N THR A 587 4.63 6.08 27.37
CA THR A 587 3.78 5.38 28.35
C THR A 587 2.74 4.52 27.65
N LEU A 588 2.11 5.01 26.57
CA LEU A 588 1.18 4.23 25.76
C LEU A 588 1.88 3.04 25.05
N LEU A 589 3.08 3.26 24.51
CA LEU A 589 3.89 2.19 23.92
C LEU A 589 4.32 1.16 24.96
N ALA A 590 4.71 1.60 26.16
CA ALA A 590 5.02 0.70 27.27
C ALA A 590 3.81 -0.14 27.68
N LEU A 591 2.62 0.46 27.74
CA LEU A 591 1.37 -0.25 28.01
C LEU A 591 1.11 -1.32 26.96
N ILE A 592 1.13 -0.96 25.67
CA ILE A 592 0.86 -1.91 24.58
C ILE A 592 1.89 -3.04 24.56
N ASP A 593 3.18 -2.72 24.66
CA ASP A 593 4.25 -3.72 24.60
C ASP A 593 4.21 -4.65 25.82
N THR A 594 3.87 -4.14 27.00
CA THR A 594 3.71 -4.96 28.22
C THR A 594 2.46 -5.83 28.16
N VAL A 595 1.35 -5.32 27.62
CA VAL A 595 0.12 -6.11 27.42
C VAL A 595 0.32 -7.18 26.35
N LEU A 596 1.03 -6.88 25.26
CA LEU A 596 1.44 -7.88 24.26
C LEU A 596 2.31 -8.96 24.89
N PHE A 597 3.32 -8.58 25.67
CA PHE A 597 4.17 -9.52 26.41
C PHE A 597 3.34 -10.43 27.34
N MET A 598 2.47 -9.86 28.17
CA MET A 598 1.64 -10.63 29.10
C MET A 598 0.64 -11.53 28.38
N THR A 599 0.09 -11.09 27.25
CA THR A 599 -0.80 -11.89 26.40
C THR A 599 -0.05 -13.06 25.76
N TYR A 600 1.16 -12.84 25.23
CA TYR A 600 2.01 -13.92 24.73
C TYR A 600 2.44 -14.86 25.86
N LEU A 601 2.75 -14.33 27.03
CA LEU A 601 3.14 -15.12 28.19
C LEU A 601 2.03 -16.05 28.72
N LEU A 602 0.78 -15.60 28.67
CA LEU A 602 -0.36 -16.38 29.15
C LEU A 602 -0.91 -17.35 28.09
N TYR A 603 -0.89 -16.98 26.82
CA TYR A 603 -1.59 -17.72 25.78
C TYR A 603 -0.68 -18.27 24.66
N PHE A 604 0.47 -17.64 24.38
CA PHE A 604 1.35 -17.99 23.25
C PHE A 604 2.86 -17.91 23.58
N PRO A 605 3.41 -18.82 24.42
CA PRO A 605 4.80 -18.72 24.86
C PRO A 605 5.83 -18.74 23.73
N SER A 606 5.52 -19.38 22.59
CA SER A 606 6.41 -19.43 21.42
C SER A 606 6.70 -18.08 20.78
N MET A 607 5.85 -17.06 21.01
CA MET A 607 6.02 -15.72 20.46
C MET A 607 6.82 -14.79 21.38
N ILE A 608 7.18 -15.24 22.60
CA ILE A 608 7.96 -14.43 23.55
C ILE A 608 9.36 -14.17 23.00
N SER A 609 10.10 -15.21 22.58
CA SER A 609 11.48 -15.04 22.11
C SER A 609 11.57 -14.15 20.86
N PRO A 610 10.72 -14.32 19.82
CA PRO A 610 10.69 -13.38 18.69
C PRO A 610 10.31 -11.95 19.09
N PHE A 611 9.36 -11.79 20.03
CA PHE A 611 8.90 -10.46 20.45
C PHE A 611 9.98 -9.71 21.24
N LEU A 612 10.64 -10.37 22.19
CA LEU A 612 11.71 -9.79 23.00
C LEU A 612 13.01 -9.56 22.23
N SER A 613 13.17 -10.21 21.07
CA SER A 613 14.30 -9.96 20.16
C SER A 613 14.17 -8.65 19.37
N VAL A 614 13.03 -7.97 19.45
CA VAL A 614 12.77 -6.69 18.78
C VAL A 614 12.71 -5.58 19.83
N ASP A 615 13.18 -4.38 19.46
CA ASP A 615 13.07 -3.19 20.30
C ASP A 615 11.61 -2.95 20.74
N SER A 616 11.38 -3.09 22.03
CA SER A 616 10.08 -3.00 22.69
C SER A 616 10.22 -2.15 23.94
N MET A 617 9.22 -1.30 24.19
CA MET A 617 9.16 -0.37 25.31
C MET A 617 8.52 -0.98 26.57
N CYS A 618 8.47 -2.31 26.66
CA CYS A 618 7.92 -3.04 27.81
C CYS A 618 8.39 -2.49 29.17
N ASP A 619 7.53 -2.58 30.18
CA ASP A 619 7.89 -2.28 31.56
C ASP A 619 8.96 -3.26 32.07
N TYR A 620 10.10 -2.70 32.50
CA TYR A 620 11.25 -3.48 32.93
C TYR A 620 10.93 -4.37 34.13
N SER A 621 10.24 -3.81 35.12
CA SER A 621 9.97 -4.50 36.39
C SER A 621 9.05 -5.71 36.19
N THR A 622 8.03 -5.55 35.35
CA THR A 622 7.04 -6.58 35.07
C THR A 622 7.65 -7.73 34.27
N VAL A 623 8.42 -7.43 33.21
CA VAL A 623 9.04 -8.45 32.35
C VAL A 623 10.06 -9.28 33.14
N VAL A 624 10.95 -8.64 33.89
CA VAL A 624 11.99 -9.33 34.67
C VAL A 624 11.36 -10.24 35.73
N LYS A 625 10.34 -9.75 36.45
CA LYS A 625 9.62 -10.52 37.48
C LYS A 625 8.95 -11.76 36.89
N GLU A 626 8.22 -11.62 35.79
CA GLU A 626 7.47 -12.72 35.19
C GLU A 626 8.37 -13.76 34.49
N LEU A 627 9.43 -13.33 33.80
CA LEU A 627 10.40 -14.25 33.19
C LEU A 627 11.20 -15.02 34.25
N ARG A 628 11.64 -14.35 35.34
CA ARG A 628 12.35 -15.00 36.45
C ARG A 628 11.46 -16.01 37.17
N LYS A 629 10.19 -15.66 37.41
CA LYS A 629 9.20 -16.56 38.04
C LYS A 629 8.95 -17.84 37.24
N ARG A 630 9.07 -17.79 35.91
CA ARG A 630 8.81 -18.92 35.00
C ARG A 630 10.08 -19.62 34.50
N HIS A 631 11.25 -19.26 35.04
CA HIS A 631 12.56 -19.80 34.65
C HIS A 631 12.90 -19.66 33.14
N MET A 632 12.40 -18.60 32.49
CA MET A 632 12.65 -18.31 31.06
C MET A 632 13.95 -17.50 30.87
N PHE A 633 15.09 -18.12 31.17
CA PHE A 633 16.38 -17.42 31.29
C PHE A 633 16.95 -16.92 29.95
N GLN A 634 16.79 -17.67 28.86
CA GLN A 634 17.27 -17.25 27.54
C GLN A 634 16.56 -15.99 27.04
N ASP A 635 15.24 -15.92 27.25
CA ASP A 635 14.40 -14.77 26.92
C ASP A 635 14.76 -13.54 27.75
N LEU A 636 15.09 -13.73 29.03
CA LEU A 636 15.54 -12.66 29.93
C LEU A 636 16.90 -12.08 29.48
N VAL A 637 17.84 -12.94 29.09
CA VAL A 637 19.14 -12.51 28.55
C VAL A 637 18.95 -11.75 27.22
N CYS A 638 18.04 -12.21 26.35
CA CYS A 638 17.69 -11.52 25.12
C CYS A 638 17.08 -10.14 25.41
N PHE A 639 16.18 -10.04 26.39
CA PHE A 639 15.57 -8.78 26.82
C PHE A 639 16.62 -7.78 27.33
N TYR A 640 17.56 -8.21 28.18
CA TYR A 640 18.65 -7.34 28.62
C TYR A 640 19.55 -6.91 27.46
N PHE A 641 19.84 -7.80 26.51
CA PHE A 641 20.62 -7.47 25.32
C PHE A 641 19.97 -6.37 24.49
N GLN A 642 18.66 -6.47 24.21
CA GLN A 642 17.95 -5.43 23.45
C GLN A 642 17.89 -4.08 24.17
N ARG A 643 17.87 -4.08 25.50
CA ARG A 643 17.89 -2.86 26.33
C ARG A 643 19.27 -2.26 26.56
N LYS A 644 20.32 -2.89 26.03
CA LYS A 644 21.73 -2.51 26.26
C LYS A 644 22.16 -2.59 27.74
N GLU A 645 21.41 -3.32 28.56
CA GLU A 645 21.70 -3.58 29.97
C GLU A 645 22.69 -4.75 30.09
N HIS A 646 23.87 -4.59 29.46
CA HIS A 646 24.85 -5.67 29.31
C HIS A 646 25.47 -6.10 30.65
N THR A 647 25.62 -5.17 31.59
CA THR A 647 26.14 -5.44 32.94
C THR A 647 25.21 -6.36 33.71
N GLU A 648 23.92 -6.08 33.72
CA GLU A 648 22.93 -6.87 34.46
C GLU A 648 22.69 -8.24 33.80
N ALA A 649 22.78 -8.32 32.46
CA ALA A 649 22.73 -9.60 31.75
C ALA A 649 23.88 -10.53 32.15
N LEU A 650 25.10 -10.01 32.17
CA LEU A 650 26.30 -10.79 32.48
C LEU A 650 26.36 -11.13 33.96
N LYS A 651 26.00 -10.21 34.87
CA LYS A 651 25.83 -10.53 36.30
C LYS A 651 24.81 -11.63 36.51
N PHE A 652 23.64 -11.55 35.87
CA PHE A 652 22.62 -12.59 35.97
C PHE A 652 23.14 -13.94 35.48
N LEU A 653 23.89 -13.99 34.38
CA LEU A 653 24.49 -15.22 33.86
C LEU A 653 25.58 -15.78 34.79
N THR A 654 26.41 -14.92 35.40
CA THR A 654 27.44 -15.36 36.36
C THR A 654 26.81 -15.82 37.68
N ASP A 655 25.83 -15.09 38.19
CA ASP A 655 25.09 -15.46 39.40
C ASP A 655 24.33 -16.78 39.18
N LEU A 656 23.74 -16.99 37.99
CA LEU A 656 23.11 -18.25 37.62
C LEU A 656 24.13 -19.40 37.56
N ALA A 657 25.40 -19.14 37.25
CA ALA A 657 26.46 -20.17 37.29
C ALA A 657 26.86 -20.52 38.74
N ASP A 658 26.76 -19.56 39.65
CA ASP A 658 27.18 -19.67 41.05
C ASP A 658 26.06 -20.20 41.97
N ASP A 659 24.79 -19.86 41.71
CA ASP A 659 23.60 -20.20 42.51
C ASP A 659 23.07 -21.64 42.30
N LEU A 660 23.63 -22.43 41.37
CA LEU A 660 23.15 -23.79 41.08
C LEU A 660 23.45 -24.76 42.25
N PRO A 661 22.42 -25.28 42.97
CA PRO A 661 22.62 -26.28 44.02
C PRO A 661 23.19 -27.58 43.43
N GLN A 662 23.83 -28.37 44.30
CA GLN A 662 24.55 -29.63 44.03
C GLN A 662 23.66 -30.70 43.35
N GLU A 663 23.38 -30.57 42.05
CA GLU A 663 22.72 -31.59 41.23
C GLU A 663 23.73 -32.35 40.34
N PRO A 664 23.48 -33.64 40.02
CA PRO A 664 24.41 -34.50 39.29
C PRO A 664 24.76 -34.02 37.86
N ASN A 665 23.97 -33.10 37.28
CA ASN A 665 24.20 -32.49 35.96
C ASN A 665 24.99 -31.17 35.98
N LYS A 666 25.65 -30.84 37.11
CA LYS A 666 26.37 -29.56 37.32
C LYS A 666 27.39 -29.22 36.22
N GLN A 667 28.14 -30.20 35.72
CA GLN A 667 29.20 -29.95 34.73
C GLN A 667 28.63 -29.59 33.34
N GLU A 668 27.51 -30.20 32.94
CA GLU A 668 26.83 -29.90 31.67
C GLU A 668 26.12 -28.55 31.70
N LEU A 669 25.51 -28.20 32.84
CA LEU A 669 24.82 -26.91 32.98
C LEU A 669 25.83 -25.75 33.09
N GLN A 670 26.95 -25.95 33.80
CA GLN A 670 28.04 -24.98 33.86
C GLN A 670 28.73 -24.80 32.51
N SER A 671 28.90 -25.86 31.72
CA SER A 671 29.43 -25.71 30.35
C SER A 671 28.43 -24.99 29.43
N GLY A 672 27.12 -25.24 29.59
CA GLY A 672 26.06 -24.51 28.90
C GLY A 672 26.04 -23.01 29.22
N VAL A 673 26.15 -22.62 30.50
CA VAL A 673 26.21 -21.21 30.90
C VAL A 673 27.49 -20.54 30.40
N LYS A 674 28.65 -21.22 30.45
CA LYS A 674 29.90 -20.71 29.85
C LYS A 674 29.75 -20.43 28.35
N LEU A 675 29.11 -21.33 27.60
CA LEU A 675 28.83 -21.13 26.18
C LEU A 675 27.89 -19.95 25.92
N LEU A 676 26.87 -19.75 26.77
CA LEU A 676 25.98 -18.59 26.68
C LEU A 676 26.68 -17.26 26.97
N VAL A 677 27.59 -17.22 27.96
CA VAL A 677 28.42 -16.05 28.24
C VAL A 677 29.34 -15.77 27.06
N ILE A 678 29.99 -16.79 26.49
CA ILE A 678 30.83 -16.63 25.28
C ILE A 678 29.99 -16.09 24.11
N ASP A 679 28.82 -16.66 23.84
CA ASP A 679 27.94 -16.17 22.77
C ASP A 679 27.45 -14.73 23.02
N TYR A 680 27.22 -14.35 24.27
CA TYR A 680 26.86 -12.98 24.65
C TYR A 680 28.02 -12.00 24.41
N LEU A 681 29.22 -12.32 24.91
CA LEU A 681 30.43 -11.52 24.70
C LEU A 681 30.78 -11.37 23.22
N LYS A 682 30.50 -12.41 22.42
CA LYS A 682 30.71 -12.36 20.97
C LYS A 682 29.86 -11.31 20.26
N LYS A 683 28.68 -10.99 20.81
CA LYS A 683 27.69 -10.06 20.23
C LYS A 683 27.90 -8.60 20.67
N LEU A 684 28.73 -8.35 21.69
CA LEU A 684 28.98 -7.00 22.20
C LEU A 684 29.81 -6.14 21.24
N SER A 685 29.48 -4.84 21.22
CA SER A 685 30.16 -3.78 20.47
C SER A 685 31.41 -3.27 21.19
N ASP A 686 32.21 -2.45 20.49
CA ASP A 686 33.46 -1.88 20.97
C ASP A 686 33.32 -0.99 22.22
N GLU A 687 32.17 -0.32 22.37
CA GLU A 687 31.85 0.55 23.52
C GLU A 687 31.95 -0.19 24.87
N ASN A 688 31.74 -1.50 24.86
CA ASN A 688 31.74 -2.36 26.04
C ASN A 688 33.01 -3.21 26.17
N LEU A 689 34.12 -2.85 25.50
CA LEU A 689 35.39 -3.60 25.55
C LEU A 689 35.88 -3.89 26.97
N ASN A 690 35.74 -2.94 27.89
CA ASN A 690 36.12 -3.15 29.30
C ASN A 690 35.31 -4.25 29.98
N LEU A 691 34.01 -4.35 29.68
CA LEU A 691 33.15 -5.44 30.16
C LEU A 691 33.56 -6.76 29.51
N ILE A 692 33.91 -6.75 28.22
CA ILE A 692 34.41 -7.94 27.54
C ILE A 692 35.66 -8.47 28.25
N PHE A 693 36.62 -7.61 28.59
CA PHE A 693 37.82 -8.04 29.32
C PHE A 693 37.49 -8.56 30.72
N GLN A 694 36.66 -7.86 31.50
CA GLN A 694 36.29 -8.27 32.85
C GLN A 694 35.63 -9.66 32.89
N TYR A 695 34.67 -9.93 31.99
CA TYR A 695 33.98 -11.22 31.95
C TYR A 695 34.77 -12.29 31.18
N SER A 696 35.73 -11.89 30.34
CA SER A 696 36.75 -12.82 29.79
C SER A 696 37.68 -13.31 30.90
N ASP A 697 38.12 -12.42 31.81
CA ASP A 697 38.91 -12.82 32.98
C ASP A 697 38.14 -13.83 33.85
N TRP A 698 36.85 -13.58 34.11
CA TRP A 698 35.98 -14.52 34.82
C TRP A 698 35.90 -15.91 34.15
N LEU A 699 35.84 -15.95 32.80
CA LEU A 699 35.86 -17.19 32.03
C LEU A 699 37.23 -17.89 32.09
N LEU A 700 38.33 -17.14 32.04
CA LEU A 700 39.70 -17.65 32.07
C LEU A 700 40.08 -18.27 33.41
N GLU A 701 39.54 -17.76 34.52
CA GLU A 701 39.70 -18.35 35.85
C GLU A 701 39.03 -19.73 35.97
N ARG A 702 38.03 -20.02 35.12
CA ARG A 702 37.13 -21.18 35.25
C ARG A 702 37.20 -22.15 34.05
N SER A 703 38.10 -21.94 33.10
CA SER A 703 38.29 -22.80 31.92
C SER A 703 39.56 -23.66 32.04
N SER A 704 39.52 -24.87 31.49
CA SER A 704 40.65 -25.80 31.48
C SER A 704 41.72 -25.46 30.43
N SER A 705 41.35 -24.70 29.40
CA SER A 705 42.26 -24.18 28.37
C SER A 705 42.01 -22.70 28.13
N LYS A 706 42.97 -21.87 28.56
CA LYS A 706 42.93 -20.41 28.37
C LYS A 706 42.95 -20.03 26.89
N ARG A 707 43.76 -20.74 26.10
CA ARG A 707 43.92 -20.53 24.66
C ARG A 707 42.61 -20.71 23.89
N SER A 708 41.91 -21.83 24.08
CA SER A 708 40.65 -22.08 23.34
C SER A 708 39.52 -21.13 23.72
N THR A 709 39.55 -20.61 24.96
CA THR A 709 38.58 -19.62 25.44
C THR A 709 38.82 -18.26 24.77
N LEU A 710 40.09 -17.81 24.71
CA LEU A 710 40.48 -16.57 24.03
C LEU A 710 40.22 -16.64 22.52
N GLU A 711 40.57 -17.75 21.88
CA GLU A 711 40.27 -18.01 20.47
C GLU A 711 38.77 -17.90 20.21
N SER A 712 37.95 -18.54 21.04
CA SER A 712 36.50 -18.51 20.89
C SER A 712 35.92 -17.10 21.05
N ILE A 713 36.49 -16.23 21.88
CA ILE A 713 35.94 -14.88 22.14
C ILE A 713 36.41 -13.86 21.12
N PHE A 714 37.68 -13.91 20.70
CA PHE A 714 38.31 -12.82 19.94
C PHE A 714 38.61 -13.17 18.47
N ILE A 715 38.79 -14.45 18.12
CA ILE A 715 39.07 -14.89 16.75
C ILE A 715 37.76 -15.32 16.08
N ASN A 716 37.19 -14.44 15.26
CA ASN A 716 35.96 -14.68 14.52
C ASN A 716 35.91 -13.80 13.26
N ASP A 717 35.49 -14.35 12.12
CA ASP A 717 35.45 -13.68 10.81
C ASP A 717 34.25 -12.72 10.62
N SER A 718 33.43 -12.54 11.66
CA SER A 718 32.20 -11.73 11.57
C SER A 718 32.49 -10.23 11.38
N PRO A 719 31.72 -9.50 10.54
CA PRO A 719 31.95 -8.08 10.25
C PRO A 719 31.86 -7.17 11.48
N ALA A 720 31.16 -7.58 12.54
CA ALA A 720 31.10 -6.82 13.80
C ALA A 720 32.49 -6.69 14.47
N TYR A 721 33.38 -7.66 14.24
CA TYR A 721 34.72 -7.70 14.82
C TYR A 721 35.68 -6.74 14.13
N ALA A 722 35.45 -6.43 12.85
CA ALA A 722 36.27 -5.50 12.06
C ALA A 722 36.24 -4.06 12.61
N THR A 723 35.21 -3.71 13.37
CA THR A 723 35.02 -2.37 13.95
C THR A 723 35.64 -2.21 15.34
N ARG A 724 36.15 -3.30 15.94
CA ARG A 724 36.72 -3.28 17.29
C ARG A 724 38.08 -2.60 17.30
N ASN A 725 38.47 -2.04 18.44
CA ASN A 725 39.83 -1.56 18.66
C ASN A 725 40.79 -2.76 18.82
N HIS A 726 41.26 -3.27 17.67
CA HIS A 726 42.14 -4.43 17.57
C HIS A 726 43.47 -4.24 18.32
N TYR A 727 43.93 -3.00 18.56
CA TYR A 727 45.15 -2.73 19.30
C TYR A 727 45.00 -3.02 20.80
N GLU A 728 43.87 -2.60 21.40
CA GLU A 728 43.58 -2.88 22.81
C GLU A 728 43.28 -4.37 23.02
N VAL A 729 42.58 -5.01 22.08
CA VAL A 729 42.36 -6.48 22.10
C VAL A 729 43.69 -7.23 22.02
N TYR A 730 44.58 -6.83 21.11
CA TYR A 730 45.92 -7.41 21.01
C TYR A 730 46.69 -7.24 22.34
N ARG A 731 46.71 -6.05 22.93
CA ARG A 731 47.36 -5.81 24.23
C ARG A 731 46.82 -6.69 25.35
N TYR A 732 45.51 -6.94 25.35
CA TYR A 732 44.88 -7.83 26.31
C TYR A 732 45.32 -9.28 26.09
N ILE A 733 45.26 -9.79 24.85
CA ILE A 733 45.70 -11.15 24.51
C ILE A 733 47.20 -11.33 24.82
N ASP A 734 48.05 -10.36 24.50
CA ASP A 734 49.50 -10.40 24.71
C ASP A 734 49.90 -10.53 26.19
N ARG A 735 49.06 -10.04 27.12
CA ARG A 735 49.27 -10.23 28.57
C ARG A 735 49.03 -11.68 29.02
N HIS A 736 48.20 -12.42 28.32
CA HIS A 736 47.78 -13.78 28.69
C HIS A 736 48.46 -14.88 27.85
N ASP A 737 48.61 -14.67 26.54
CA ASP A 737 49.23 -15.61 25.59
C ASP A 737 49.91 -14.83 24.43
N PRO A 738 51.25 -14.67 24.47
CA PRO A 738 51.98 -13.88 23.47
C PRO A 738 52.07 -14.56 22.08
N GLU A 739 51.95 -15.88 22.01
CA GLU A 739 51.95 -16.62 20.74
C GLU A 739 50.59 -16.44 20.04
N LEU A 740 49.50 -16.58 20.79
CA LEU A 740 48.15 -16.30 20.27
C LEU A 740 47.98 -14.83 19.87
N ALA A 741 48.65 -13.90 20.56
CA ALA A 741 48.61 -12.48 20.20
C ALA A 741 49.21 -12.22 18.81
N LEU A 742 50.26 -12.97 18.41
CA LEU A 742 50.85 -12.89 17.08
C LEU A 742 49.91 -13.48 16.02
N GLU A 743 49.32 -14.65 16.29
CA GLU A 743 48.30 -15.26 15.42
C GLU A 743 47.08 -14.35 15.24
N TYR A 744 46.64 -13.68 16.31
CA TYR A 744 45.54 -12.71 16.26
C TYR A 744 45.88 -11.49 15.39
N LEU A 745 47.10 -10.95 15.46
CA LEU A 745 47.53 -9.85 14.60
C LEU A 745 47.56 -10.27 13.13
N GLU A 746 48.09 -11.46 12.82
CA GLU A 746 48.08 -12.03 11.47
C GLU A 746 46.66 -12.19 10.95
N PHE A 747 45.77 -12.74 11.77
CA PHE A 747 44.35 -12.92 11.48
C PHE A 747 43.65 -11.58 11.23
N ALA A 748 43.75 -10.64 12.17
CA ALA A 748 43.04 -9.37 12.09
C ALA A 748 43.48 -8.55 10.86
N ILE A 749 44.77 -8.54 10.55
CA ILE A 749 45.30 -7.81 9.38
C ILE A 749 44.90 -8.49 8.07
N SER A 750 44.95 -9.83 7.98
CA SER A 750 44.64 -10.55 6.75
C SER A 750 43.14 -10.60 6.45
N THR A 751 42.31 -10.93 7.45
CA THR A 751 40.86 -11.08 7.30
C THR A 751 40.17 -9.72 7.15
N PHE A 752 40.49 -8.74 7.99
CA PHE A 752 39.80 -7.44 7.99
C PHE A 752 40.50 -6.36 7.14
N ARG A 753 41.65 -6.67 6.53
CA ARG A 753 42.45 -5.76 5.69
C ARG A 753 42.73 -4.40 6.33
N LEU A 754 42.89 -4.39 7.66
CA LEU A 754 43.09 -3.19 8.46
C LEU A 754 44.27 -2.38 7.91
N GLN A 755 44.11 -1.06 7.83
CA GLN A 755 45.17 -0.15 7.35
C GLN A 755 45.80 0.65 8.50
N ASP A 756 45.59 0.23 9.76
CA ASP A 756 46.12 0.95 10.92
C ASP A 756 47.64 0.80 11.02
N ILE A 757 48.33 1.92 10.86
CA ILE A 757 49.80 2.05 10.91
C ILE A 757 50.38 1.45 12.19
N LYS A 758 49.68 1.58 13.34
CA LYS A 758 50.18 1.08 14.63
C LYS A 758 50.19 -0.45 14.68
N LEU A 759 49.15 -1.09 14.14
CA LEU A 759 49.04 -2.56 14.11
C LEU A 759 50.09 -3.16 13.17
N HIS A 760 50.24 -2.60 11.97
CA HIS A 760 51.26 -3.03 11.01
C HIS A 760 52.67 -2.84 11.56
N THR A 761 52.95 -1.70 12.20
CA THR A 761 54.25 -1.44 12.83
C THR A 761 54.52 -2.40 13.99
N THR A 762 53.50 -2.76 14.76
CA THR A 762 53.61 -3.72 15.88
C THR A 762 53.85 -5.14 15.38
N LEU A 763 53.13 -5.56 14.32
CA LEU A 763 53.35 -6.86 13.67
C LEU A 763 54.78 -6.95 13.09
N ILE A 764 55.24 -5.90 12.41
CA ILE A 764 56.58 -5.83 11.84
C ILE A 764 57.65 -5.91 12.94
N LYS A 765 57.46 -5.22 14.09
CA LYS A 765 58.34 -5.35 15.26
C LYS A 765 58.39 -6.78 15.79
N ARG A 766 57.24 -7.44 15.94
CA ARG A 766 57.15 -8.84 16.38
C ARG A 766 57.81 -9.82 15.39
N TYR A 767 57.78 -9.54 14.09
CA TYR A 767 58.54 -10.31 13.11
C TYR A 767 60.05 -10.08 13.17
N PHE A 768 60.49 -8.87 13.52
CA PHE A 768 61.92 -8.60 13.76
C PHE A 768 62.46 -9.33 14.99
N GLU A 769 61.63 -9.59 16.00
CA GLU A 769 62.01 -10.38 17.17
C GLU A 769 62.27 -11.86 16.84
N ASN A 770 61.69 -12.38 15.74
CA ASN A 770 61.76 -13.79 15.32
C ASN A 770 62.36 -13.98 13.91
N LEU A 771 63.48 -13.27 13.60
CA LEU A 771 64.14 -13.34 12.29
C LEU A 771 64.80 -14.69 11.95
N ASP A 772 65.00 -15.55 12.95
CA ASP A 772 65.64 -16.87 12.79
C ASP A 772 64.76 -17.85 11.98
N ASP A 773 63.43 -17.61 11.88
CA ASP A 773 62.52 -18.44 11.10
C ASP A 773 62.41 -17.97 9.64
N ALA A 774 62.80 -18.86 8.71
CA ALA A 774 62.69 -18.63 7.28
C ALA A 774 61.26 -18.31 6.80
N LYS A 775 60.22 -18.85 7.47
CA LYS A 775 58.82 -18.54 7.13
C LYS A 775 58.45 -17.12 7.54
N VAL A 776 58.93 -16.65 8.69
CA VAL A 776 58.72 -15.27 9.17
C VAL A 776 59.41 -14.26 8.25
N ARG A 777 60.61 -14.58 7.74
CA ARG A 777 61.30 -13.73 6.74
C ARG A 777 60.50 -13.56 5.44
N LEU A 778 59.87 -14.62 4.95
CA LEU A 778 59.01 -14.56 3.77
C LEU A 778 57.71 -13.77 4.04
N LYS A 779 57.10 -13.95 5.21
CA LYS A 779 55.93 -13.17 5.63
C LYS A 779 56.26 -11.68 5.76
N LEU A 780 57.40 -11.33 6.38
CA LEU A 780 57.87 -9.96 6.52
C LEU A 780 58.08 -9.28 5.16
N ARG A 781 58.74 -9.97 4.22
CA ARG A 781 58.89 -9.49 2.84
C ARG A 781 57.53 -9.24 2.18
N SER A 782 56.62 -10.21 2.27
CA SER A 782 55.29 -10.11 1.67
C SER A 782 54.52 -8.89 2.19
N ILE A 783 54.53 -8.63 3.51
CA ILE A 783 53.83 -7.48 4.09
C ILE A 783 54.45 -6.15 3.62
N LEU A 784 55.78 -6.05 3.59
CA LEU A 784 56.46 -4.82 3.17
C LEU A 784 56.27 -4.51 1.67
N GLU A 785 56.18 -5.55 0.84
CA GLU A 785 55.96 -5.45 -0.61
C GLU A 785 54.49 -5.12 -0.95
N THR A 786 53.54 -5.80 -0.31
CA THR A 786 52.11 -5.71 -0.67
C THR A 786 51.36 -4.57 0.02
N THR A 787 51.72 -4.22 1.26
CA THR A 787 50.89 -3.35 2.11
C THR A 787 51.44 -1.92 2.18
N SER A 788 50.58 -0.89 2.09
CA SER A 788 50.96 0.54 2.22
C SER A 788 50.71 1.14 3.60
N ALA A 789 50.10 0.38 4.50
CA ALA A 789 49.65 0.82 5.82
C ALA A 789 50.72 0.73 6.91
N TYR A 790 51.95 1.12 6.61
CA TYR A 790 53.00 1.22 7.61
C TYR A 790 53.73 2.56 7.47
N GLU A 791 54.33 3.05 8.57
CA GLU A 791 55.10 4.29 8.52
C GLU A 791 56.52 4.01 8.00
N PRO A 792 56.87 4.45 6.78
CA PRO A 792 58.11 4.01 6.15
C PRO A 792 59.37 4.50 6.87
N ARG A 793 59.31 5.68 7.52
CA ARG A 793 60.44 6.25 8.28
C ARG A 793 60.75 5.46 9.54
N THR A 794 59.72 5.04 10.26
CA THR A 794 59.86 4.23 11.48
C THR A 794 60.41 2.85 11.14
N ILE A 795 59.99 2.25 10.03
CA ILE A 795 60.53 0.96 9.57
C ILE A 795 61.97 1.10 9.04
N LEU A 796 62.32 2.18 8.34
CA LEU A 796 63.71 2.44 7.96
C LEU A 796 64.60 2.55 9.18
N ARG A 797 64.16 3.26 10.22
CA ARG A 797 64.87 3.34 11.50
C ARG A 797 65.01 1.98 12.18
N LEU A 798 63.94 1.18 12.23
CA LEU A 798 64.00 -0.18 12.78
C LEU A 798 64.94 -1.08 11.97
N LEU A 799 64.96 -0.95 10.65
CA LEU A 799 65.88 -1.68 9.77
C LEU A 799 67.32 -1.23 9.98
N GLU A 800 67.58 0.06 10.18
CA GLU A 800 68.89 0.62 10.52
C GLU A 800 69.37 0.17 11.89
N GLU A 801 68.49 0.21 12.91
CA GLU A 801 68.77 -0.29 14.25
C GLU A 801 69.11 -1.79 14.19
N ASN A 802 68.31 -2.63 13.53
CA ASN A 802 68.62 -4.07 13.37
C ASN A 802 69.85 -4.34 12.47
N SER A 803 70.22 -3.42 11.57
CA SER A 803 71.46 -3.51 10.77
C SER A 803 72.71 -3.10 11.56
N ALA A 804 72.57 -2.16 12.51
CA ALA A 804 73.67 -1.54 13.25
C ALA A 804 73.93 -2.18 14.62
N THR A 805 72.87 -2.61 15.32
CA THR A 805 72.96 -3.32 16.60
C THR A 805 73.08 -4.82 16.36
N GLY A 806 74.30 -5.27 16.05
CA GLY A 806 74.64 -6.69 15.96
C GLY A 806 75.72 -7.05 16.97
N GLU A 807 75.35 -7.31 18.23
CA GLU A 807 76.13 -8.18 19.12
C GLU A 807 76.03 -9.67 18.68
N LYS A 808 75.21 -9.98 17.67
CA LYS A 808 75.17 -11.28 16.96
C LYS A 808 75.73 -11.12 15.55
N ALA A 809 76.67 -11.98 15.16
CA ALA A 809 77.25 -12.02 13.83
C ALA A 809 76.19 -12.44 12.79
N LEU A 810 75.50 -11.46 12.20
CA LEU A 810 74.59 -11.69 11.07
C LEU A 810 75.37 -12.21 9.87
N SER A 811 74.83 -13.23 9.19
CA SER A 811 75.36 -13.74 7.92
C SER A 811 75.31 -12.64 6.84
N ASP A 812 76.23 -12.69 5.87
CA ASP A 812 76.22 -11.75 4.74
C ASP A 812 74.91 -11.83 3.94
N GLU A 813 74.25 -12.99 3.93
CA GLU A 813 72.93 -13.19 3.34
C GLU A 813 71.83 -12.41 4.07
N GLU A 814 71.90 -12.33 5.40
CA GLU A 814 70.92 -11.62 6.24
C GLU A 814 71.10 -10.11 6.13
N LYS A 815 72.34 -9.63 6.04
CA LYS A 815 72.66 -8.22 5.77
C LYS A 815 72.16 -7.79 4.40
N ASN A 816 72.39 -8.62 3.37
CA ASN A 816 71.89 -8.36 2.02
C ASN A 816 70.35 -8.38 1.98
N PHE A 817 69.71 -9.28 2.74
CA PHE A 817 68.27 -9.32 2.87
C PHE A 817 67.70 -8.07 3.56
N LEU A 818 68.33 -7.59 4.65
CA LEU A 818 67.92 -6.36 5.33
C LEU A 818 68.11 -5.11 4.47
N GLU A 819 69.23 -5.00 3.72
CA GLU A 819 69.44 -3.92 2.75
C GLU A 819 68.41 -3.98 1.61
N TYR A 820 68.06 -5.18 1.13
CA TYR A 820 66.99 -5.36 0.16
C TYR A 820 65.62 -4.92 0.71
N LEU A 821 65.31 -5.21 1.97
CA LEU A 821 64.05 -4.78 2.58
C LEU A 821 63.90 -3.25 2.69
N LYS A 822 65.01 -2.48 2.70
CA LYS A 822 64.98 -1.00 2.73
C LYS A 822 64.40 -0.39 1.44
N ILE A 823 64.42 -1.14 0.33
CA ILE A 823 63.94 -0.67 -0.97
C ILE A 823 62.43 -0.39 -0.92
N PHE A 824 61.65 -1.27 -0.29
CA PHE A 824 60.19 -1.13 -0.21
C PHE A 824 59.73 0.16 0.50
N PRO A 825 60.19 0.50 1.73
CA PRO A 825 59.84 1.77 2.35
C PRO A 825 60.39 2.98 1.58
N LEU A 826 61.57 2.90 0.96
CA LEU A 826 62.13 3.98 0.13
C LEU A 826 61.31 4.25 -1.15
N GLN A 827 60.80 3.19 -1.77
CA GLN A 827 59.90 3.28 -2.92
C GLN A 827 58.60 4.03 -2.54
N LYS A 828 58.07 3.79 -1.33
CA LYS A 828 56.87 4.50 -0.84
C LYS A 828 57.14 5.95 -0.44
N LEU A 829 58.35 6.27 0.03
CA LEU A 829 58.78 7.65 0.29
C LEU A 829 59.13 8.43 -0.98
N LYS A 830 58.90 7.86 -2.18
CA LYS A 830 59.32 8.40 -3.48
C LYS A 830 60.81 8.76 -3.56
N SER A 831 61.62 8.19 -2.67
CA SER A 831 63.07 8.39 -2.63
C SER A 831 63.74 7.37 -3.56
N PHE A 832 63.26 7.32 -4.80
CA PHE A 832 63.63 6.30 -5.79
C PHE A 832 65.13 6.30 -6.11
N LYS A 833 65.78 7.47 -6.05
CA LYS A 833 67.24 7.61 -6.25
C LYS A 833 68.05 6.83 -5.21
N GLN A 834 67.65 6.92 -3.93
CA GLN A 834 68.30 6.17 -2.84
C GLN A 834 68.04 4.66 -2.95
N ALA A 835 66.85 4.26 -3.39
CA ALA A 835 66.53 2.85 -3.66
C ALA A 835 67.40 2.28 -4.79
N VAL A 836 67.61 3.06 -5.85
CA VAL A 836 68.52 2.71 -6.96
C VAL A 836 69.97 2.68 -6.49
N ASP A 837 70.41 3.61 -5.65
CA ASP A 837 71.76 3.59 -5.08
C ASP A 837 71.98 2.30 -4.24
N ILE A 838 70.99 1.87 -3.43
CA ILE A 838 71.09 0.62 -2.68
C ILE A 838 71.14 -0.61 -3.62
N LEU A 839 70.26 -0.67 -4.61
CA LEU A 839 70.18 -1.80 -5.55
C LEU A 839 71.41 -1.92 -6.47
N TYR A 840 71.91 -0.80 -6.97
CA TYR A 840 72.99 -0.77 -7.96
C TYR A 840 74.38 -0.63 -7.34
N GLU A 841 74.54 0.23 -6.31
CA GLU A 841 75.85 0.53 -5.72
C GLU A 841 76.21 -0.42 -4.57
N LYS A 842 75.23 -0.80 -3.72
CA LYS A 842 75.49 -1.72 -2.59
C LYS A 842 75.27 -3.19 -2.94
N LEU A 843 74.18 -3.51 -3.66
CA LEU A 843 73.83 -4.89 -4.01
C LEU A 843 74.38 -5.36 -5.38
N SER A 844 74.94 -4.45 -6.18
CA SER A 844 75.53 -4.72 -7.50
C SER A 844 74.63 -5.49 -8.50
N ASP A 845 73.31 -5.37 -8.40
CA ASP A 845 72.34 -6.11 -9.24
C ASP A 845 71.69 -5.20 -10.31
N TYR A 846 72.26 -5.21 -11.52
CA TYR A 846 71.73 -4.46 -12.65
C TYR A 846 70.33 -4.92 -13.08
N ASN A 847 70.05 -6.23 -13.05
CA ASN A 847 68.79 -6.77 -13.55
C ASN A 847 67.63 -6.37 -12.63
N SER A 848 67.81 -6.51 -11.31
CA SER A 848 66.79 -6.07 -10.34
C SER A 848 66.59 -4.56 -10.36
N THR A 849 67.66 -3.78 -10.59
CA THR A 849 67.58 -2.31 -10.74
C THR A 849 66.81 -1.93 -12.01
N SER A 850 67.06 -2.61 -13.13
CA SER A 850 66.36 -2.39 -14.41
C SER A 850 64.87 -2.68 -14.26
N VAL A 851 64.51 -3.84 -13.71
CA VAL A 851 63.10 -4.22 -13.45
C VAL A 851 62.42 -3.26 -12.46
N PHE A 852 63.13 -2.77 -11.45
CA PHE A 852 62.59 -1.76 -10.53
C PHE A 852 62.26 -0.45 -11.27
N CYS A 853 63.16 0.03 -12.13
CA CYS A 853 62.94 1.25 -12.91
C CYS A 853 61.81 1.07 -13.94
N GLU A 854 61.66 -0.11 -14.54
CA GLU A 854 60.52 -0.44 -15.40
C GLU A 854 59.20 -0.40 -14.66
N LYS A 855 59.13 -1.02 -13.47
CA LYS A 855 57.93 -0.98 -12.63
C LYS A 855 57.55 0.46 -12.25
N VAL A 856 58.52 1.34 -12.03
CA VAL A 856 58.23 2.75 -11.77
C VAL A 856 57.72 3.47 -13.03
N TYR A 857 58.29 3.17 -14.21
CA TYR A 857 57.85 3.72 -15.49
C TYR A 857 56.43 3.29 -15.88
N GLU A 858 56.05 2.03 -15.64
CA GLU A 858 54.69 1.53 -15.89
C GLU A 858 53.65 2.23 -15.01
N ASN A 859 54.00 2.54 -13.76
CA ASN A 859 53.11 3.23 -12.82
C ASN A 859 53.01 4.74 -13.11
N ASN A 860 54.11 5.38 -13.48
CA ASN A 860 54.16 6.80 -13.83
C ASN A 860 55.25 7.07 -14.87
N THR A 861 54.83 7.43 -16.08
CA THR A 861 55.72 7.64 -17.22
C THR A 861 56.72 8.78 -17.00
N GLN A 862 56.35 9.84 -16.27
CA GLN A 862 57.22 10.99 -16.04
C GLN A 862 58.27 10.71 -14.95
N GLU A 863 57.85 10.21 -13.78
CA GLU A 863 58.77 9.87 -12.68
C GLU A 863 59.72 8.72 -13.09
N GLY A 864 59.22 7.75 -13.88
CA GLY A 864 60.04 6.67 -14.43
C GLY A 864 61.10 7.14 -15.43
N GLN A 865 60.80 8.15 -16.26
CA GLN A 865 61.80 8.76 -17.15
C GLN A 865 62.94 9.40 -16.37
N GLU A 866 62.63 10.19 -15.33
CA GLU A 866 63.64 10.84 -14.50
C GLU A 866 64.55 9.84 -13.76
N ILE A 867 64.01 8.72 -13.31
CA ILE A 867 64.76 7.66 -12.63
C ILE A 867 65.61 6.87 -13.63
N LEU A 868 65.07 6.54 -14.81
CA LEU A 868 65.83 5.91 -15.88
C LEU A 868 66.99 6.81 -16.33
N GLU A 869 66.78 8.12 -16.42
CA GLU A 869 67.86 9.10 -16.66
C GLU A 869 68.88 9.15 -15.52
N TYR A 870 68.43 9.04 -14.26
CA TYR A 870 69.31 8.98 -13.10
C TYR A 870 70.16 7.70 -13.06
N LEU A 871 69.54 6.54 -13.32
CA LEU A 871 70.22 5.26 -13.47
C LEU A 871 71.23 5.32 -14.62
N PHE A 872 70.85 5.90 -15.75
CA PHE A 872 71.76 6.10 -16.89
C PHE A 872 72.98 6.95 -16.51
N LYS A 873 72.78 8.08 -15.82
CA LYS A 873 73.87 8.92 -15.29
C LYS A 873 74.77 8.16 -14.31
N LYS A 874 74.20 7.32 -13.44
CA LYS A 874 74.95 6.48 -12.49
C LYS A 874 75.76 5.39 -13.18
N ILE A 875 75.20 4.71 -14.19
CA ILE A 875 75.91 3.70 -15.00
C ILE A 875 77.09 4.34 -15.75
N ILE A 876 76.90 5.56 -16.28
CA ILE A 876 77.97 6.31 -16.94
C ILE A 876 79.06 6.72 -15.93
N ALA A 877 78.67 7.14 -14.72
CA ALA A 877 79.62 7.55 -13.68
C ALA A 877 80.40 6.39 -13.05
N SER A 878 79.80 5.20 -12.93
CA SER A 878 80.46 4.00 -12.39
C SER A 878 81.43 3.34 -13.38
N THR A 879 81.24 3.60 -14.68
CA THR A 879 82.01 2.98 -15.75
C THR A 879 83.16 3.89 -16.21
N GLN A 880 84.35 3.76 -15.61
CA GLN A 880 85.57 4.39 -16.14
C GLN A 880 86.22 3.60 -17.29
N GLU A 881 85.68 2.43 -17.67
CA GLU A 881 86.24 1.59 -18.73
C GLU A 881 85.48 1.66 -20.07
N PRO A 882 86.18 1.58 -21.22
CA PRO A 882 85.66 2.02 -22.52
C PRO A 882 84.69 1.05 -23.22
N GLN A 883 84.39 -0.12 -22.63
CA GLN A 883 83.59 -1.18 -23.26
C GLN A 883 82.68 -1.93 -22.27
N ASN A 884 81.82 -1.22 -21.55
CA ASN A 884 80.87 -1.89 -20.66
C ASN A 884 79.56 -2.25 -21.41
N PRO A 885 79.18 -3.54 -21.50
CA PRO A 885 77.94 -3.98 -22.15
C PRO A 885 76.66 -3.44 -21.48
N GLN A 886 76.76 -2.95 -20.25
CA GLN A 886 75.61 -2.40 -19.50
C GLN A 886 75.03 -1.13 -20.12
N ILE A 887 75.86 -0.24 -20.69
CA ILE A 887 75.39 1.00 -21.35
C ILE A 887 74.63 0.65 -22.63
N ALA A 888 75.18 -0.27 -23.42
CA ALA A 888 74.55 -0.75 -24.66
C ALA A 888 73.26 -1.53 -24.39
N ASN A 889 73.22 -2.34 -23.33
CA ASN A 889 72.01 -3.07 -22.91
C ASN A 889 70.93 -2.11 -22.38
N PHE A 890 71.29 -1.13 -21.56
CA PHE A 890 70.34 -0.12 -21.07
C PHE A 890 69.69 0.67 -22.20
N ILE A 891 70.47 1.12 -23.19
CA ILE A 891 69.95 1.86 -24.35
C ILE A 891 69.06 0.98 -25.22
N ARG A 892 69.38 -0.32 -25.35
CA ARG A 892 68.56 -1.27 -26.10
C ARG A 892 67.23 -1.57 -25.41
N GLU A 893 67.23 -1.67 -24.08
CA GLU A 893 66.05 -2.00 -23.26
C GLU A 893 65.14 -0.79 -23.05
N HIS A 894 65.70 0.38 -22.72
CA HIS A 894 64.94 1.57 -22.27
C HIS A 894 65.08 2.78 -23.19
N GLY A 895 65.87 2.71 -24.26
CA GLY A 895 66.16 3.86 -25.13
C GLY A 895 64.95 4.43 -25.87
N SER A 896 63.89 3.65 -26.08
CA SER A 896 62.62 4.12 -26.66
C SER A 896 61.72 4.85 -25.66
N LYS A 897 61.95 4.67 -24.35
CA LYS A 897 61.16 5.23 -23.25
C LYS A 897 61.68 6.60 -22.78
N LEU A 898 62.88 6.98 -23.21
CA LEU A 898 63.58 8.21 -22.82
C LEU A 898 63.48 9.28 -23.90
N ASN A 899 63.63 10.56 -23.51
CA ASN A 899 63.73 11.63 -24.48
C ASN A 899 65.06 11.52 -25.24
N VAL A 900 64.97 11.13 -26.52
CA VAL A 900 66.12 10.95 -27.40
C VAL A 900 67.03 12.17 -27.44
N VAL A 901 66.47 13.38 -27.37
CA VAL A 901 67.25 14.62 -27.42
C VAL A 901 68.12 14.79 -26.17
N ASP A 902 67.63 14.37 -25.01
CA ASP A 902 68.35 14.54 -23.73
C ASP A 902 69.32 13.38 -23.48
N VAL A 903 68.96 12.15 -23.89
CA VAL A 903 69.90 11.02 -23.93
C VAL A 903 71.07 11.32 -24.87
N CYS A 904 70.81 11.88 -26.06
CA CYS A 904 71.86 12.21 -27.02
C CYS A 904 72.87 13.25 -26.50
N LYS A 905 72.47 14.15 -25.58
CA LYS A 905 73.38 15.11 -24.95
C LYS A 905 74.26 14.49 -23.87
N LEU A 906 73.81 13.41 -23.24
CA LEU A 906 74.48 12.75 -22.11
C LEU A 906 75.38 11.59 -22.54
N LEU A 907 75.40 11.23 -23.84
CA LEU A 907 76.22 10.15 -24.36
C LEU A 907 77.72 10.53 -24.39
N PRO A 908 78.61 9.60 -23.98
CA PRO A 908 80.05 9.82 -24.11
C PRO A 908 80.49 9.83 -25.59
N SER A 909 81.48 10.67 -25.93
CA SER A 909 81.99 10.90 -27.28
C SER A 909 82.53 9.66 -28.01
N ASN A 910 82.71 8.55 -27.27
CA ASN A 910 83.38 7.34 -27.72
C ASN A 910 82.40 6.19 -28.08
N LEU A 911 81.08 6.44 -28.05
CA LEU A 911 80.08 5.42 -28.39
C LEU A 911 79.93 5.28 -29.92
N MET A 912 79.95 4.04 -30.43
CA MET A 912 79.76 3.80 -31.87
C MET A 912 78.31 4.04 -32.29
N LEU A 913 78.10 4.88 -33.31
CA LEU A 913 76.79 5.19 -33.92
C LEU A 913 76.05 3.94 -34.44
N SER A 914 76.75 2.81 -34.65
CA SER A 914 76.16 1.53 -35.02
C SER A 914 75.15 1.03 -33.99
N ASP A 915 75.43 1.26 -32.71
CA ASP A 915 74.66 0.67 -31.59
C ASP A 915 73.38 1.46 -31.32
N LEU A 916 73.36 2.74 -31.71
CA LEU A 916 72.20 3.64 -31.62
C LEU A 916 71.27 3.56 -32.83
N LYS A 917 71.73 3.00 -33.95
CA LYS A 917 71.00 2.97 -35.23
C LYS A 917 69.62 2.33 -35.08
N GLN A 918 69.52 1.19 -34.38
CA GLN A 918 68.25 0.48 -34.23
C GLN A 918 67.25 1.28 -33.39
N VAL A 919 67.70 1.88 -32.29
CA VAL A 919 66.85 2.67 -31.38
C VAL A 919 66.36 3.95 -32.06
N LEU A 920 67.24 4.70 -32.74
CA LEU A 920 66.84 5.92 -33.46
C LEU A 920 65.86 5.62 -34.60
N LEU A 921 66.08 4.53 -35.35
CA LEU A 921 65.15 4.11 -36.40
C LEU A 921 63.80 3.68 -35.83
N GLN A 922 63.77 2.98 -34.68
CA GLN A 922 62.54 2.63 -34.00
C GLN A 922 61.79 3.88 -33.53
N THR A 923 62.47 4.85 -32.92
CA THR A 923 61.82 6.07 -32.43
C THR A 923 61.26 6.91 -33.59
N ILE A 924 62.00 7.07 -34.70
CA ILE A 924 61.51 7.77 -35.89
C ILE A 924 60.29 7.05 -36.49
N LYS A 925 60.33 5.71 -36.56
CA LYS A 925 59.20 4.91 -37.03
C LYS A 925 57.97 5.09 -36.14
N LEU A 926 58.13 5.06 -34.81
CA LEU A 926 57.03 5.28 -33.87
C LEU A 926 56.38 6.65 -34.07
N HIS A 927 57.17 7.72 -34.17
CA HIS A 927 56.65 9.06 -34.44
C HIS A 927 55.97 9.18 -35.82
N SER A 928 56.47 8.47 -36.83
CA SER A 928 55.81 8.40 -38.15
C SER A 928 54.46 7.70 -38.06
N ILE A 929 54.38 6.56 -37.36
CA ILE A 929 53.14 5.80 -37.16
C ILE A 929 52.13 6.62 -36.36
N GLU A 930 52.54 7.30 -35.30
CA GLU A 930 51.66 8.19 -34.53
C GLU A 930 51.11 9.33 -35.39
N LYS A 931 51.97 9.97 -36.20
CA LYS A 931 51.54 11.00 -37.14
C LYS A 931 50.55 10.47 -38.18
N ASP A 932 50.81 9.30 -38.76
CA ASP A 932 49.96 8.69 -39.77
C ASP A 932 48.63 8.22 -39.18
N SER A 933 48.65 7.60 -38.00
CA SER A 933 47.43 7.20 -37.27
C SER A 933 46.57 8.40 -36.89
N ALA A 934 47.17 9.51 -36.44
CA ALA A 934 46.45 10.75 -36.17
C ALA A 934 45.81 11.32 -37.44
N ARG A 935 46.51 11.24 -38.59
CA ARG A 935 46.00 11.68 -39.89
C ARG A 935 44.83 10.83 -40.37
N VAL A 936 44.92 9.50 -40.26
CA VAL A 936 43.84 8.55 -40.60
C VAL A 936 42.65 8.77 -39.69
N ARG A 937 42.86 8.86 -38.37
CA ARG A 937 41.80 9.14 -37.40
C ARG A 937 41.07 10.44 -37.72
N ARG A 938 41.80 11.51 -38.06
CA ARG A 938 41.21 12.78 -38.49
C ARG A 938 40.35 12.61 -39.75
N GLY A 939 40.84 11.87 -40.75
CA GLY A 939 40.12 11.59 -41.99
C GLY A 939 38.84 10.77 -41.76
N LEU A 940 38.91 9.73 -40.94
CA LEU A 940 37.77 8.88 -40.57
C LEU A 940 36.69 9.68 -39.82
N LEU A 941 37.09 10.48 -38.84
CA LEU A 941 36.16 11.34 -38.10
C LEU A 941 35.50 12.38 -39.01
N GLN A 942 36.24 12.93 -39.98
CA GLN A 942 35.68 13.86 -40.95
C GLN A 942 34.68 13.17 -41.89
N ALA A 943 34.97 11.94 -42.33
CA ALA A 943 34.04 11.15 -43.15
C ALA A 943 32.78 10.77 -42.36
N ASP A 944 32.92 10.33 -41.11
CA ASP A 944 31.80 10.00 -40.24
C ASP A 944 30.92 11.23 -39.97
N LEU A 945 31.52 12.40 -39.73
CA LEU A 945 30.78 13.66 -39.59
C LEU A 945 29.96 13.97 -40.84
N VAL A 946 30.52 13.78 -42.04
CA VAL A 946 29.79 13.97 -43.31
C VAL A 946 28.66 12.96 -43.45
N LEU A 947 28.89 11.69 -43.14
CA LEU A 947 27.86 10.65 -43.19
C LEU A 947 26.73 10.95 -42.22
N LYS A 948 27.05 11.32 -40.97
CA LYS A 948 26.08 11.69 -39.94
C LYS A 948 25.30 12.94 -40.31
N ASN A 949 25.94 13.95 -40.90
CA ASN A 949 25.25 15.12 -41.43
C ASN A 949 24.31 14.75 -42.58
N ASN A 950 24.69 13.82 -43.46
CA ASN A 950 23.81 13.35 -44.53
C ASN A 950 22.63 12.53 -43.98
N GLU A 951 22.85 11.66 -42.99
CA GLU A 951 21.78 10.94 -42.27
C GLU A 951 20.82 11.91 -41.56
N LEU A 952 21.36 12.94 -40.92
CA LEU A 952 20.59 14.00 -40.28
C LEU A 952 19.77 14.76 -41.31
N ASN A 953 20.39 15.20 -42.41
CA ASN A 953 19.69 15.91 -43.49
C ASN A 953 18.59 15.04 -44.12
N LYS A 954 18.85 13.74 -44.35
CA LYS A 954 17.84 12.78 -44.81
C LYS A 954 16.68 12.66 -43.83
N SER A 955 16.96 12.71 -42.52
CA SER A 955 15.93 12.63 -41.48
C SER A 955 15.14 13.94 -41.36
N LEU A 956 15.79 15.10 -41.46
CA LEU A 956 15.16 16.42 -41.46
C LEU A 956 14.34 16.68 -42.73
N SER A 957 14.72 16.08 -43.86
CA SER A 957 13.96 16.17 -45.12
C SER A 957 12.73 15.27 -45.17
N LYS A 958 12.55 14.37 -44.20
CA LYS A 958 11.34 13.53 -44.13
C LYS A 958 10.17 14.42 -43.71
N TYR A 959 9.12 14.40 -44.52
CA TYR A 959 7.85 15.05 -44.22
C TYR A 959 6.72 14.05 -44.47
N VAL A 960 5.62 14.21 -43.74
CA VAL A 960 4.36 13.51 -43.99
C VAL A 960 3.29 14.57 -44.19
N VAL A 961 2.55 14.44 -45.28
CA VAL A 961 1.38 15.28 -45.55
C VAL A 961 0.18 14.64 -44.88
N LEU A 962 -0.51 15.40 -44.03
CA LEU A 962 -1.74 14.98 -43.37
C LEU A 962 -2.92 15.56 -44.15
N ASP A 963 -3.64 14.70 -44.87
CA ASP A 963 -4.90 15.09 -45.50
C ASP A 963 -6.01 15.24 -44.44
N GLU A 964 -7.07 16.01 -44.72
CA GLU A 964 -8.22 16.22 -43.81
C GLU A 964 -8.92 14.91 -43.40
N GLY A 965 -8.74 13.84 -44.19
CA GLY A 965 -9.22 12.49 -43.91
C GLY A 965 -8.30 11.63 -43.03
N TYR A 966 -7.08 12.09 -42.71
CA TYR A 966 -6.11 11.31 -41.93
C TYR A 966 -6.50 11.27 -40.46
N LYS A 967 -6.74 10.06 -39.96
CA LYS A 967 -7.16 9.80 -38.58
C LYS A 967 -6.04 9.13 -37.81
N CYS A 968 -5.77 9.61 -36.60
CA CYS A 968 -4.82 8.98 -35.69
C CYS A 968 -5.23 7.50 -35.48
N PRO A 969 -4.38 6.49 -35.71
CA PRO A 969 -4.78 5.09 -35.60
C PRO A 969 -5.10 4.63 -34.18
N ILE A 970 -4.71 5.39 -33.16
CA ILE A 970 -4.96 5.06 -31.75
C ILE A 970 -6.35 5.56 -31.33
N CYS A 971 -6.64 6.86 -31.51
CA CYS A 971 -7.90 7.46 -31.08
C CYS A 971 -8.93 7.67 -32.19
N LYS A 972 -8.55 7.41 -33.45
CA LYS A 972 -9.35 7.55 -34.68
C LYS A 972 -9.96 8.93 -34.94
N LYS A 973 -9.51 9.97 -34.21
CA LYS A 973 -9.85 11.37 -34.45
C LYS A 973 -8.96 11.96 -35.56
N SER A 974 -9.49 12.87 -36.37
CA SER A 974 -8.72 13.67 -37.32
C SER A 974 -7.89 14.72 -36.59
N PHE A 975 -6.80 15.16 -37.22
CA PHE A 975 -6.03 16.30 -36.75
C PHE A 975 -6.75 17.58 -37.16
N SER A 976 -7.00 18.50 -36.24
CA SER A 976 -7.67 19.77 -36.53
C SER A 976 -6.74 20.72 -37.27
N SER A 977 -7.20 21.27 -38.39
CA SER A 977 -6.40 22.17 -39.25
C SER A 977 -6.04 23.52 -38.59
N PHE A 978 -6.60 23.84 -37.41
CA PHE A 978 -6.50 25.16 -36.78
C PHE A 978 -5.98 25.18 -35.33
N THR A 979 -5.53 24.04 -34.79
CA THR A 979 -4.88 24.00 -33.47
C THR A 979 -3.43 23.54 -33.60
N THR A 980 -2.54 24.21 -32.87
CA THR A 980 -1.11 23.87 -32.72
C THR A 980 -0.93 22.59 -31.89
N ASP A 981 -1.67 21.54 -32.21
CA ASP A 981 -1.56 20.26 -31.53
C ASP A 981 -0.25 19.61 -31.94
N THR A 982 0.62 19.38 -30.95
CA THR A 982 1.86 18.64 -31.18
C THR A 982 1.51 17.21 -31.60
N ALA A 983 2.04 16.80 -32.74
CA ALA A 983 1.89 15.45 -33.26
C ALA A 983 3.21 14.70 -33.15
N LEU A 984 3.14 13.38 -32.97
CA LEU A 984 4.30 12.52 -32.89
C LEU A 984 4.28 11.57 -34.09
N TRP A 985 5.43 11.43 -34.73
CA TRP A 985 5.64 10.54 -35.88
C TRP A 985 6.36 9.28 -35.40
N PHE A 986 5.73 8.12 -35.61
CA PHE A 986 6.32 6.81 -35.43
C PHE A 986 6.41 6.04 -36.75
N THR A 987 7.45 5.24 -36.92
CA THR A 987 7.52 4.23 -37.98
C THR A 987 7.22 2.87 -37.37
N ILE A 988 6.08 2.27 -37.69
CA ILE A 988 5.64 0.97 -37.17
C ILE A 988 5.55 0.02 -38.34
N ASP A 989 6.27 -1.11 -38.28
CA ASP A 989 6.31 -2.14 -39.33
C ASP A 989 6.60 -1.58 -40.74
N GLY A 990 7.47 -0.57 -40.82
CA GLY A 990 7.87 0.08 -42.08
C GLY A 990 6.86 1.08 -42.64
N ARG A 991 5.78 1.41 -41.92
CA ARG A 991 4.84 2.47 -42.29
C ARG A 991 4.93 3.66 -41.34
N ASP A 992 4.95 4.85 -41.91
CA ASP A 992 4.95 6.09 -41.17
C ASP A 992 3.55 6.45 -40.69
N VAL A 993 3.44 6.65 -39.38
CA VAL A 993 2.18 6.85 -38.68
C VAL A 993 2.30 8.09 -37.80
N VAL A 994 1.35 8.99 -37.95
CA VAL A 994 1.27 10.20 -37.14
C VAL A 994 0.15 10.07 -36.12
N VAL A 995 0.44 10.36 -34.86
CA VAL A 995 -0.48 10.26 -33.73
C VAL A 995 -0.50 11.56 -32.93
N HIS A 996 -1.62 11.85 -32.26
CA HIS A 996 -1.69 12.95 -31.30
C HIS A 996 -0.68 12.74 -30.16
N TYR A 997 -0.14 13.82 -29.59
CA TYR A 997 0.87 13.77 -28.53
C TYR A 997 0.55 12.77 -27.39
N THR A 998 -0.66 12.83 -26.83
CA THR A 998 -1.11 11.95 -25.73
C THR A 998 -1.24 10.48 -26.16
N CYS A 999 -1.67 10.25 -27.40
CA CYS A 999 -1.71 8.91 -28.00
C CYS A 999 -0.30 8.38 -28.28
N GLY A 1000 0.62 9.26 -28.68
CA GLY A 1000 2.03 8.92 -28.89
C GLY A 1000 2.76 8.60 -27.60
N LYS A 1001 2.50 9.32 -26.51
CA LYS A 1001 3.07 9.02 -25.17
C LYS A 1001 2.63 7.66 -24.63
N THR A 1002 1.37 7.29 -24.85
CA THR A 1002 0.86 5.95 -24.49
C THR A 1002 1.44 4.84 -25.36
N LEU A 1003 1.66 5.11 -26.65
CA LEU A 1003 2.36 4.19 -27.55
C LEU A 1003 3.84 4.03 -27.17
N GLU A 1004 4.53 5.13 -26.85
CA GLU A 1004 5.92 5.17 -26.39
C GLU A 1004 6.11 4.33 -25.13
N ALA A 1005 5.23 4.48 -24.13
CA ALA A 1005 5.25 3.67 -22.91
C ALA A 1005 5.01 2.16 -23.18
N LYS A 1006 4.16 1.83 -24.16
CA LYS A 1006 3.95 0.43 -24.59
C LYS A 1006 5.17 -0.15 -25.32
N ILE A 1007 5.87 0.64 -26.14
CA ILE A 1007 7.09 0.21 -26.83
C ILE A 1007 8.23 0.03 -25.82
N GLN A 1008 8.43 0.99 -24.91
CA GLN A 1008 9.47 0.93 -23.88
C GLN A 1008 9.25 -0.23 -22.91
N SER A 1009 8.01 -0.50 -22.50
CA SER A 1009 7.70 -1.67 -21.66
C SER A 1009 7.89 -3.00 -22.39
N LYS A 1010 7.63 -3.06 -23.71
CA LYS A 1010 8.01 -4.22 -24.55
C LYS A 1010 9.53 -4.38 -24.66
N SER A 1011 10.29 -3.30 -24.86
CA SER A 1011 11.77 -3.39 -24.91
C SER A 1011 12.39 -3.74 -23.55
N ALA A 1012 11.79 -3.28 -22.45
CA ALA A 1012 12.21 -3.64 -21.10
C ALA A 1012 11.91 -5.13 -20.81
N LYS A 1013 10.72 -5.63 -21.19
CA LYS A 1013 10.39 -7.07 -21.10
C LYS A 1013 11.28 -7.93 -22.02
N ALA A 1014 11.69 -7.43 -23.18
CA ALA A 1014 12.64 -8.10 -24.06
C ALA A 1014 14.08 -8.12 -23.48
N LYS A 1015 14.52 -7.03 -22.84
CA LYS A 1015 15.79 -7.00 -22.08
C LYS A 1015 15.79 -7.95 -20.88
N ILE A 1016 14.66 -8.10 -20.17
CA ILE A 1016 14.52 -9.05 -19.05
C ILE A 1016 14.57 -10.53 -19.53
N ARG A 1017 14.18 -10.82 -20.78
CA ARG A 1017 14.34 -12.15 -21.39
C ARG A 1017 15.70 -12.37 -22.08
N GLY A 1018 16.55 -11.35 -22.12
CA GLY A 1018 17.75 -11.29 -22.96
C GLY A 1018 19.10 -11.46 -22.25
N THR A 1019 19.13 -11.97 -21.02
CA THR A 1019 20.38 -12.40 -20.38
C THR A 1019 20.38 -13.92 -20.22
N ARG A 1020 20.63 -14.62 -21.34
CA ARG A 1020 21.23 -15.95 -21.30
C ARG A 1020 22.72 -15.76 -21.56
N THR A 1021 23.54 -16.10 -20.57
CA THR A 1021 25.00 -16.08 -20.71
C THR A 1021 25.47 -17.39 -21.34
N VAL A 1022 26.62 -17.36 -22.01
CA VAL A 1022 27.27 -18.53 -22.68
C VAL A 1022 27.49 -19.72 -21.71
N SER A 1023 27.43 -19.49 -20.40
CA SER A 1023 27.42 -20.47 -19.32
C SER A 1023 26.23 -21.46 -19.37
N ASP A 1024 25.09 -21.07 -19.94
CA ASP A 1024 23.85 -21.88 -19.95
C ASP A 1024 23.80 -22.90 -21.11
N LEU A 1025 24.88 -23.02 -21.90
CA LEU A 1025 25.00 -23.95 -23.04
C LEU A 1025 25.92 -25.15 -22.78
N LYS A 1026 26.33 -25.42 -21.52
CA LYS A 1026 27.01 -26.67 -21.15
C LYS A 1026 26.03 -27.62 -20.47
N GLY A 1027 25.35 -28.43 -21.28
CA GLY A 1027 24.44 -29.46 -20.77
C GLY A 1027 23.65 -30.16 -21.85
N TYR A 1028 24.30 -30.57 -22.95
CA TYR A 1028 23.88 -31.66 -23.84
C TYR A 1028 25.12 -32.15 -24.60
N GLU A 1029 25.93 -32.96 -23.92
CA GLU A 1029 26.52 -34.18 -24.47
C GLU A 1029 26.11 -35.33 -23.55
#